data_AF-A0A0S3U075-F1
#
_entry.id   AF-A0A0S3U075-F1
#
_cell.length_a   1.000
_cell.length_b   1.000
_cell.length_c   1.000
_cell.angle_alpha   90.00
_cell.angle_beta   90.00
_cell.angle_gamma   90.00
#
_symmetry.space_group_name_H-M   'P 1'
#
loop_
_entity.id
_entity.type
_entity.pdbx_description
1 polymer ?
#
loop_
_entity_poly.entity_id
_entity_poly.type
_entity_poly.pdbx_seq_one_letter_code
_entity_poly.pdbx_strand_id
1 'polypeptide(L)'
;MIVPFLNQLGELIRGALYLSQDAFRGVARNPEGQAIALLVVLLAGLSLGIGQSVILFANRVKPVRFLLSLLLNAVLFAFGFLFLVFSTWLIGWFPGFAHIAWSDLVEALGLSYTPLLFGFLGALPHLGSPILNLLSVWHLLQMVTAVSGVAEVGGASAFTHVAFGWIVLQLLQGTIGQPIARLGQKLDRTVAGVDLVKQRSRLAERVQAGGETRISSVEARSTNLSSETIAQPAGTATLELPTPEIQSIGVQLENRLQGIPQAIRLGLILLGMVLLFVVVAILLRPIRLSLFSWYETLPRVVRWTFDLTWIGIVALVFAGLLAPLETLGWWAGWFGDEVETEGFAQSSIVRGVNRPDRYVVYLDGVGQSGEAYTPDIEDFLTALQPALPERMELVRGLMLYSVRNQALVSDRPLSWVWRLADRMRWENPMALLGLMVNIRNAWIVAVSADKRYGPIYNQGIAQVIYNGLIQRGYQPKEGTPITLIGYSGGAQMSVAAAPYLRRALETEIEVISLGGVMSANNNFLKLEHLYHLVGEKDSVAALGPILFPGRRKWFPLSYWNRALRKGKISEISLGPMGHQVPGGIMDPNADLPDGQSHLDYTIAQIQSILNADFLVNTPPRPKTTSNYELYKQAPFNNHPYYPLDQSIEPQWYRPIAPWMGRLILPQPSDRRHVRGAWFEVHHAPAGYESLIGQKVMLRWAENSIVKQWVRAVTHDVHFSVDAEYSSQYGGTIHPDRVNHWQQVGPLESLAASHPIDDLTVMLQDPVEIEGSTLYIHHPPSEITGRYYGLVRFEAAIAETDRFQVSHFNRATRDFDQGLEEVRLPEVVVAQCYGSTPSTANQIERSPLNEMGWYIYGAKDATGTFVVQSLAPRSLFRLQPDRVVFGNKASYRYIRRESWANAVERKGNISSVLCSGRRFESNQTAIDEWKIGDRALLLHVYGGIGGNKKEPSAATPIFFGHFAYGVATVVHDPISDERRFEIQYYQVYTHNTDGLTSGTLHWSRYMGDRQFGWLGTRPVCDILVKFDPFTGSFDINGNHRSPLDGMIRQLEAMTARYRIGDGTGATYVGPANNCAQDANQALFASIRSLSHEIATNQFRLQTWLSQNPDQAGRYQQLIAVNNRLNSQLQPFGSPRRDWQTNEFKLGTTLEDDPLRNLWIGLGSWRTLLPRKASDAIVKAFLDQGASVWVLRTNQAGGYDPEIEPIAPMTL
;
A
#
# COMPACT_ATOMS: atom_id res chain seq x y z
N MET A 1 -8.97 4.09 -62.43
CA MET A 1 -7.83 4.10 -61.49
C MET A 1 -8.25 3.83 -60.05
N ILE A 2 -9.28 4.48 -59.48
CA ILE A 2 -9.65 4.32 -58.06
C ILE A 2 -10.17 2.90 -57.71
N VAL A 3 -11.03 2.30 -58.54
CA VAL A 3 -11.63 0.97 -58.24
C VAL A 3 -10.60 -0.18 -58.23
N PRO A 4 -9.66 -0.29 -59.22
CA PRO A 4 -8.58 -1.27 -59.17
C PRO A 4 -7.69 -1.14 -57.93
N PHE A 5 -7.31 0.09 -57.56
CA PHE A 5 -6.50 0.38 -56.38
C PHE A 5 -7.17 -0.08 -55.08
N LEU A 6 -8.46 0.21 -54.91
CA LEU A 6 -9.22 -0.19 -53.71
C LEU A 6 -9.39 -1.71 -53.58
N ASN A 7 -9.54 -2.42 -54.71
CA ASN A 7 -9.60 -3.88 -54.71
C ASN A 7 -8.25 -4.50 -54.31
N GLN A 8 -7.16 -3.99 -54.87
CA GLN A 8 -5.80 -4.43 -54.57
C GLN A 8 -5.43 -4.17 -53.09
N LEU A 9 -5.77 -2.99 -52.57
CA LEU A 9 -5.62 -2.64 -51.16
C LEU A 9 -6.42 -3.61 -50.26
N GLY A 10 -7.65 -3.96 -50.65
CA GLY A 10 -8.50 -4.90 -49.92
C GLY A 10 -7.92 -6.32 -49.85
N GLU A 11 -7.29 -6.80 -50.92
CA GLU A 11 -6.63 -8.11 -50.95
C GLU A 11 -5.38 -8.13 -50.07
N LEU A 12 -4.54 -7.08 -50.13
CA LEU A 12 -3.34 -6.96 -49.29
C LEU A 12 -3.70 -6.86 -47.80
N ILE A 13 -4.71 -6.07 -47.45
CA ILE A 13 -5.23 -5.98 -46.06
C ILE A 13 -5.75 -7.34 -45.59
N ARG A 14 -6.50 -8.06 -46.43
CA ARG A 14 -7.01 -9.40 -46.09
C ARG A 14 -5.86 -10.38 -45.86
N GLY A 15 -4.89 -10.41 -46.77
CA GLY A 15 -3.72 -11.28 -46.64
C GLY A 15 -2.89 -10.98 -45.39
N ALA A 16 -2.71 -9.69 -45.06
CA ALA A 16 -2.02 -9.27 -43.84
C ALA A 16 -2.75 -9.73 -42.57
N LEU A 17 -4.09 -9.61 -42.53
CA LEU A 17 -4.90 -10.09 -41.39
C LEU A 17 -4.76 -11.60 -41.14
N TYR A 18 -4.56 -12.41 -42.19
CA TYR A 18 -4.30 -13.85 -42.06
C TYR A 18 -2.83 -14.22 -41.84
N LEU A 19 -1.94 -13.25 -41.64
CA LEU A 19 -0.49 -13.48 -41.52
C LEU A 19 0.08 -14.22 -42.76
N SER A 20 -0.44 -13.92 -43.96
CA SER A 20 0.09 -14.47 -45.21
C SER A 20 1.39 -13.79 -45.60
N GLN A 21 2.47 -14.57 -45.73
CA GLN A 21 3.76 -14.07 -46.22
C GLN A 21 3.67 -13.54 -47.66
N ASP A 22 2.79 -14.13 -48.48
CA ASP A 22 2.60 -13.73 -49.88
C ASP A 22 2.01 -12.32 -49.99
N ALA A 23 1.20 -11.89 -49.03
CA ALA A 23 0.68 -10.53 -48.99
C ALA A 23 1.79 -9.49 -48.73
N PHE A 24 2.72 -9.80 -47.82
CA PHE A 24 3.87 -8.92 -47.52
C PHE A 24 4.89 -8.89 -48.65
N ARG A 25 5.11 -10.01 -49.36
CA ARG A 25 5.89 -10.02 -50.60
C ARG A 25 5.18 -9.31 -51.75
N GLY A 26 3.86 -9.45 -51.82
CA GLY A 26 3.00 -8.84 -52.83
C GLY A 26 2.99 -7.32 -52.75
N VAL A 27 2.98 -6.74 -51.55
CA VAL A 27 3.12 -5.29 -51.39
C VAL A 27 4.52 -4.80 -51.78
N ALA A 28 5.57 -5.54 -51.42
CA ALA A 28 6.98 -5.24 -51.75
C ALA A 28 7.28 -5.25 -53.26
N ARG A 29 6.48 -5.98 -54.06
CA ARG A 29 6.62 -6.09 -55.52
C ARG A 29 5.69 -5.15 -56.29
N ASN A 30 4.85 -4.39 -55.59
CA ASN A 30 3.86 -3.53 -56.20
C ASN A 30 4.48 -2.14 -56.50
N PRO A 31 4.35 -1.60 -57.73
CA PRO A 31 4.78 -0.24 -58.05
C PRO A 31 4.21 0.84 -57.12
N GLU A 32 3.04 0.60 -56.52
CA GLU A 32 2.38 1.51 -55.58
C GLU A 32 2.55 1.10 -54.10
N GLY A 33 3.45 0.15 -53.80
CA GLY A 33 3.64 -0.44 -52.46
C GLY A 33 3.89 0.59 -51.35
N GLN A 34 4.75 1.58 -51.60
CA GLN A 34 5.06 2.64 -50.62
C GLN A 34 3.86 3.54 -50.32
N ALA A 35 3.08 3.88 -51.35
CA ALA A 35 1.87 4.70 -51.19
C ALA A 35 0.83 3.95 -50.35
N ILE A 36 0.66 2.65 -50.60
CA ILE A 36 -0.21 1.76 -49.82
C ILE A 36 0.26 1.68 -48.36
N ALA A 37 1.54 1.45 -48.14
CA ALA A 37 2.13 1.34 -46.80
C ALA A 37 1.94 2.62 -45.97
N LEU A 38 2.25 3.79 -46.55
CA LEU A 38 2.07 5.08 -45.88
C LEU A 38 0.59 5.39 -45.61
N LEU A 39 -0.31 5.05 -46.55
CA LEU A 39 -1.75 5.22 -46.36
C LEU A 39 -2.26 4.36 -45.19
N VAL A 40 -1.85 3.09 -45.12
CA VAL A 40 -2.22 2.18 -44.01
C VAL A 40 -1.71 2.73 -42.68
N VAL A 41 -0.46 3.18 -42.60
CA VAL A 41 0.13 3.75 -41.37
C VAL A 41 -0.59 5.03 -40.93
N LEU A 42 -0.91 5.94 -41.87
CA LEU A 42 -1.64 7.17 -41.56
C LEU A 42 -3.06 6.89 -41.06
N LEU A 43 -3.78 5.97 -41.72
CA LEU A 43 -5.11 5.56 -41.29
C LEU A 43 -5.09 4.84 -39.94
N ALA A 44 -4.07 4.02 -39.68
CA ALA A 44 -3.85 3.38 -38.39
C ALA A 44 -3.57 4.40 -37.28
N GLY A 45 -2.72 5.40 -37.57
CA GLY A 45 -2.41 6.50 -36.65
C GLY A 45 -3.65 7.34 -36.31
N LEU A 46 -4.46 7.67 -37.33
CA LEU A 46 -5.73 8.37 -37.13
C LEU A 46 -6.73 7.52 -36.31
N SER A 47 -6.85 6.23 -36.64
CA SER A 47 -7.73 5.28 -35.96
C SER A 47 -7.35 5.13 -34.48
N LEU A 48 -6.06 4.95 -34.18
CA LEU A 48 -5.55 4.91 -32.81
C LEU A 48 -5.75 6.25 -32.07
N GLY A 49 -5.54 7.37 -32.77
CA GLY A 49 -5.81 8.71 -32.25
C GLY A 49 -7.27 8.88 -31.83
N ILE A 50 -8.22 8.39 -32.64
CA ILE A 50 -9.65 8.34 -32.29
C ILE A 50 -9.88 7.45 -31.07
N GLY A 51 -9.28 6.25 -31.04
CA GLY A 51 -9.36 5.33 -29.90
C GLY A 51 -8.84 5.89 -28.58
N GLN A 52 -7.93 6.86 -28.64
CA GLN A 52 -7.32 7.55 -27.49
C GLN A 52 -7.79 8.99 -27.30
N SER A 53 -8.83 9.41 -28.04
CA SER A 53 -9.34 10.78 -28.06
C SER A 53 -9.77 11.34 -26.69
N VAL A 54 -10.07 10.46 -25.73
CA VAL A 54 -10.33 10.81 -24.33
C VAL A 54 -9.27 11.74 -23.72
N ILE A 55 -8.00 11.62 -24.14
CA ILE A 55 -6.92 12.50 -23.67
C ILE A 55 -7.17 13.96 -24.07
N LEU A 56 -7.66 14.20 -25.29
CA LEU A 56 -7.95 15.56 -25.77
C LEU A 56 -9.16 16.14 -25.03
N PHE A 57 -10.20 15.33 -24.78
CA PHE A 57 -11.34 15.74 -23.98
C PHE A 57 -10.97 16.05 -22.53
N ALA A 58 -10.18 15.19 -21.88
CA ALA A 58 -9.73 15.39 -20.51
C ALA A 58 -8.94 16.70 -20.34
N ASN A 59 -8.20 17.12 -21.37
CA ASN A 59 -7.48 18.39 -21.42
C ASN A 59 -8.35 19.58 -21.91
N ARG A 60 -9.66 19.41 -22.10
CA ARG A 60 -10.62 20.44 -22.53
C ARG A 60 -10.24 21.13 -23.85
N VAL A 61 -9.77 20.36 -24.84
CA VAL A 61 -9.46 20.88 -26.19
C VAL A 61 -10.74 21.31 -26.91
N LYS A 62 -10.73 22.48 -27.55
CA LYS A 62 -11.88 23.00 -28.33
C LYS A 62 -12.14 22.18 -29.60
N PRO A 63 -13.39 22.12 -30.12
CA PRO A 63 -13.76 21.22 -31.24
C PRO A 63 -12.92 21.33 -32.52
N VAL A 64 -12.60 22.55 -32.98
CA VAL A 64 -11.75 22.74 -34.18
C VAL A 64 -10.32 22.27 -33.95
N ARG A 65 -9.77 22.57 -32.76
CA ARG A 65 -8.43 22.13 -32.35
C ARG A 65 -8.35 20.63 -32.12
N PHE A 66 -9.45 20.00 -31.75
CA PHE A 66 -9.55 18.55 -31.59
C PHE A 66 -9.30 17.81 -32.92
N LEU A 67 -9.95 18.24 -34.00
CA LEU A 67 -9.72 17.65 -35.33
C LEU A 67 -8.29 17.86 -35.83
N LEU A 68 -7.74 19.07 -35.64
CA LEU A 68 -6.34 19.35 -35.99
C LEU A 68 -5.35 18.54 -35.15
N SER A 69 -5.65 18.31 -33.87
CA SER A 69 -4.82 17.48 -32.99
C SER A 69 -4.85 16.01 -33.40
N LEU A 70 -5.99 15.49 -33.85
CA LEU A 70 -6.08 14.12 -34.37
C LEU A 70 -5.27 13.94 -35.66
N LEU A 71 -5.36 14.90 -36.59
CA LEU A 71 -4.57 14.87 -37.82
C LEU A 71 -3.07 14.98 -37.54
N LEU A 72 -2.66 15.90 -36.65
CA LEU A 72 -1.27 16.02 -36.24
C LEU A 72 -0.74 14.73 -35.59
N ASN A 73 -1.53 14.09 -34.70
CA ASN A 73 -1.17 12.82 -34.10
C ASN A 73 -0.95 11.72 -35.14
N ALA A 74 -1.79 11.64 -36.18
CA ALA A 74 -1.62 10.67 -37.26
C ALA A 74 -0.31 10.90 -38.04
N VAL A 75 0.05 12.18 -38.29
CA VAL A 75 1.32 12.54 -38.94
C VAL A 75 2.52 12.21 -38.04
N LEU A 76 2.48 12.58 -36.76
CA LEU A 76 3.54 12.24 -35.79
C LEU A 76 3.71 10.73 -35.64
N PHE A 77 2.60 9.97 -35.71
CA PHE A 77 2.62 8.52 -35.70
C PHE A 77 3.35 7.95 -36.92
N ALA A 78 3.12 8.49 -38.12
CA ALA A 78 3.84 8.10 -39.34
C ALA A 78 5.35 8.39 -39.25
N PHE A 79 5.77 9.49 -38.62
CA PHE A 79 7.19 9.73 -38.33
C PHE A 79 7.76 8.66 -37.38
N GLY A 80 7.03 8.29 -36.34
CA GLY A 80 7.42 7.20 -35.43
C GLY A 80 7.60 5.86 -36.15
N PHE A 81 6.72 5.56 -37.11
CA PHE A 81 6.87 4.41 -38.01
C PHE A 81 8.18 4.48 -38.83
N LEU A 82 8.51 5.62 -39.45
CA LEU A 82 9.76 5.74 -40.21
C LEU A 82 11.00 5.52 -39.33
N PHE A 83 10.97 5.95 -38.07
CA PHE A 83 12.03 5.65 -37.10
C PHE A 83 12.12 4.15 -36.77
N LEU A 84 10.99 3.47 -36.67
CA LEU A 84 10.96 2.01 -36.48
C LEU A 84 11.58 1.30 -37.69
N VAL A 85 11.18 1.66 -38.92
CA VAL A 85 11.78 1.11 -40.15
C VAL A 85 13.28 1.38 -40.18
N PHE A 86 13.73 2.60 -39.83
CA PHE A 86 15.16 2.95 -39.72
C PHE A 86 15.91 2.07 -38.74
N SER A 87 15.36 1.88 -37.54
CA SER A 87 15.99 1.04 -36.52
C SER A 87 16.07 -0.43 -36.92
N THR A 88 15.05 -0.96 -37.59
CA THR A 88 15.02 -2.35 -38.07
C THR A 88 15.96 -2.53 -39.25
N TRP A 89 16.01 -1.57 -40.18
CA TRP A 89 16.94 -1.58 -41.31
C TRP A 89 18.41 -1.56 -40.84
N LEU A 90 18.73 -0.76 -39.82
CA LEU A 90 20.09 -0.67 -39.26
C LEU A 90 20.61 -2.03 -38.75
N ILE A 91 19.72 -2.93 -38.32
CA ILE A 91 20.12 -4.25 -37.81
C ILE A 91 20.55 -5.20 -38.91
N GLY A 92 20.03 -5.03 -40.13
CA GLY A 92 20.49 -5.79 -41.29
C GLY A 92 21.97 -5.60 -41.60
N TRP A 93 22.63 -4.60 -40.99
CA TRP A 93 24.06 -4.35 -41.11
C TRP A 93 24.91 -5.07 -40.04
N PHE A 94 24.28 -5.71 -39.05
CA PHE A 94 24.99 -6.48 -38.02
C PHE A 94 25.17 -7.95 -38.42
N PRO A 95 26.30 -8.59 -38.04
CA PRO A 95 26.55 -10.00 -38.33
C PRO A 95 25.44 -10.91 -37.78
N GLY A 96 24.94 -11.82 -38.61
CA GLY A 96 23.90 -12.80 -38.24
C GLY A 96 22.46 -12.36 -38.53
N PHE A 97 22.25 -11.16 -39.11
CA PHE A 97 20.93 -10.69 -39.54
C PHE A 97 20.85 -10.57 -41.06
N ALA A 98 19.67 -10.82 -41.62
CA ALA A 98 19.43 -10.66 -43.05
C ALA A 98 19.40 -9.18 -43.44
N HIS A 99 20.08 -8.82 -44.54
CA HIS A 99 20.01 -7.48 -45.10
C HIS A 99 18.74 -7.35 -45.96
N ILE A 100 17.87 -6.41 -45.59
CA ILE A 100 16.63 -6.12 -46.30
C ILE A 100 16.74 -4.74 -46.95
N ALA A 101 16.21 -4.57 -48.17
CA ALA A 101 16.17 -3.26 -48.82
C ALA A 101 15.25 -2.29 -48.04
N TRP A 102 15.61 -1.00 -48.02
CA TRP A 102 14.83 0.01 -47.33
C TRP A 102 13.38 0.07 -47.80
N SER A 103 13.16 0.05 -49.12
CA SER A 103 11.84 0.07 -49.76
C SER A 103 10.98 -1.09 -49.26
N ASP A 104 11.51 -2.31 -49.34
CA ASP A 104 10.76 -3.53 -49.03
C ASP A 104 10.39 -3.57 -47.55
N LEU A 105 11.26 -3.01 -46.69
CA LEU A 105 11.01 -2.89 -45.26
C LEU A 105 9.94 -1.82 -44.96
N VAL A 106 9.96 -0.66 -45.63
CA VAL A 106 8.89 0.36 -45.53
C VAL A 106 7.55 -0.26 -45.94
N GLU A 107 7.54 -1.01 -47.04
CA GLU A 107 6.32 -1.57 -47.63
C GLU A 107 5.72 -2.68 -46.76
N ALA A 108 6.55 -3.64 -46.33
CA ALA A 108 6.11 -4.76 -45.53
C ALA A 108 5.78 -4.38 -44.08
N LEU A 109 6.62 -3.55 -43.43
CA LEU A 109 6.29 -3.06 -42.09
C LEU A 109 5.11 -2.10 -42.11
N GLY A 110 4.94 -1.26 -43.14
CA GLY A 110 3.78 -0.38 -43.23
C GLY A 110 2.47 -1.15 -43.38
N LEU A 111 2.45 -2.22 -44.18
CA LEU A 111 1.28 -3.11 -44.27
C LEU A 111 1.00 -3.83 -42.94
N SER A 112 2.02 -4.09 -42.11
CA SER A 112 1.84 -4.74 -40.80
C SER A 112 1.00 -3.93 -39.79
N TYR A 113 0.76 -2.63 -40.05
CA TYR A 113 -0.11 -1.78 -39.23
C TYR A 113 -1.61 -2.03 -39.48
N THR A 114 -1.96 -2.94 -40.38
CA THR A 114 -3.35 -3.29 -40.73
C THR A 114 -4.26 -3.55 -39.51
N PRO A 115 -3.86 -4.26 -38.44
CA PRO A 115 -4.71 -4.44 -37.25
C PRO A 115 -5.07 -3.12 -36.58
N LEU A 116 -4.17 -2.14 -36.61
CA LEU A 116 -4.36 -0.84 -35.98
C LEU A 116 -5.33 0.07 -36.77
N LEU A 117 -5.76 -0.31 -37.98
CA LEU A 117 -6.91 0.30 -38.65
C LEU A 117 -8.18 0.17 -37.81
N PHE A 118 -8.27 -0.84 -36.95
CA PHE A 118 -9.36 -1.04 -35.98
C PHE A 118 -9.12 -0.35 -34.63
N GLY A 119 -8.06 0.48 -34.52
CA GLY A 119 -7.71 1.22 -33.30
C GLY A 119 -8.83 2.12 -32.76
N PHE A 120 -9.75 2.58 -33.62
CA PHE A 120 -10.93 3.36 -33.22
C PHE A 120 -11.86 2.59 -32.27
N LEU A 121 -11.90 1.25 -32.35
CA LEU A 121 -12.61 0.40 -31.39
C LEU A 121 -12.05 0.52 -29.97
N GLY A 122 -10.81 1.04 -29.84
CA GLY A 122 -10.26 1.48 -28.57
C GLY A 122 -11.17 2.48 -27.85
N ALA A 123 -11.97 3.28 -28.55
CA ALA A 123 -12.89 4.23 -27.91
C ALA A 123 -14.13 3.56 -27.27
N LEU A 124 -14.33 2.24 -27.48
CA LEU A 124 -15.41 1.54 -26.80
C LEU A 124 -15.18 1.52 -25.28
N PRO A 125 -16.20 1.88 -24.47
CA PRO A 125 -16.14 1.76 -23.02
C PRO A 125 -15.91 0.30 -22.59
N HIS A 126 -15.04 0.12 -21.58
CA HIS A 126 -14.62 -1.16 -20.99
C HIS A 126 -13.86 -2.11 -21.92
N LEU A 127 -14.38 -2.40 -23.12
CA LEU A 127 -13.79 -3.32 -24.10
C LEU A 127 -12.61 -2.72 -24.88
N GLY A 128 -12.53 -1.40 -24.98
CA GLY A 128 -11.54 -0.73 -25.83
C GLY A 128 -10.08 -1.01 -25.43
N SER A 129 -9.76 -1.04 -24.13
CA SER A 129 -8.38 -1.35 -23.68
C SER A 129 -7.97 -2.80 -23.99
N PRO A 130 -8.78 -3.83 -23.67
CA PRO A 130 -8.53 -5.20 -24.13
C PRO A 130 -8.37 -5.32 -25.65
N ILE A 131 -9.24 -4.66 -26.44
CA ILE A 131 -9.15 -4.68 -27.91
C ILE A 131 -7.83 -4.08 -28.38
N LEU A 132 -7.43 -2.91 -27.87
CA LEU A 132 -6.15 -2.28 -28.24
C LEU A 132 -4.94 -3.17 -27.91
N ASN A 133 -4.97 -3.88 -26.78
CA ASN A 133 -3.92 -4.83 -26.43
C ASN A 133 -3.87 -6.00 -27.42
N LEU A 134 -5.02 -6.57 -27.77
CA LEU A 134 -5.10 -7.65 -28.76
C LEU A 134 -4.60 -7.18 -30.13
N LEU A 135 -5.02 -6.00 -30.59
CA LEU A 135 -4.57 -5.42 -31.86
C LEU A 135 -3.05 -5.14 -31.85
N SER A 136 -2.48 -4.74 -30.71
CA SER A 136 -1.04 -4.51 -30.55
C SER A 136 -0.24 -5.81 -30.65
N VAL A 137 -0.73 -6.89 -30.02
CA VAL A 137 -0.13 -8.23 -30.15
C VAL A 137 -0.24 -8.73 -31.59
N TRP A 138 -1.39 -8.53 -32.23
CA TRP A 138 -1.58 -8.91 -33.64
C TRP A 138 -0.64 -8.11 -34.56
N HIS A 139 -0.49 -6.81 -34.33
CA HIS A 139 0.45 -5.97 -35.07
C HIS A 139 1.90 -6.48 -34.94
N LEU A 140 2.34 -6.85 -33.73
CA LEU A 140 3.66 -7.46 -33.53
C LEU A 140 3.81 -8.76 -34.33
N LEU A 141 2.81 -9.64 -34.30
CA LEU A 141 2.82 -10.87 -35.10
C LEU A 141 2.92 -10.57 -36.61
N GLN A 142 2.20 -9.55 -37.09
CA GLN A 142 2.31 -9.12 -38.49
C GLN A 142 3.69 -8.58 -38.83
N MET A 143 4.33 -7.80 -37.95
CA MET A 143 5.70 -7.33 -38.19
C MET A 143 6.69 -8.49 -38.34
N VAL A 144 6.56 -9.53 -37.50
CA VAL A 144 7.40 -10.74 -37.58
C VAL A 144 7.16 -11.48 -38.89
N THR A 145 5.89 -11.66 -39.28
CA THR A 145 5.54 -12.30 -40.55
C THR A 145 6.00 -11.48 -41.76
N ALA A 146 5.91 -10.15 -41.69
CA ALA A 146 6.36 -9.22 -42.73
C ALA A 146 7.87 -9.36 -42.98
N VAL A 147 8.68 -9.33 -41.92
CA VAL A 147 10.13 -9.52 -42.00
C VAL A 147 10.47 -10.93 -42.47
N SER A 148 9.77 -11.96 -41.99
CA SER A 148 9.97 -13.35 -42.45
C SER A 148 9.68 -13.51 -43.94
N GLY A 149 8.63 -12.87 -44.45
CA GLY A 149 8.25 -12.92 -45.86
C GLY A 149 9.26 -12.22 -46.79
N VAL A 150 9.68 -11.01 -46.44
CA VAL A 150 10.59 -10.20 -47.29
C VAL A 150 12.05 -10.62 -47.16
N ALA A 151 12.49 -11.04 -45.97
CA ALA A 151 13.86 -11.50 -45.75
C ALA A 151 14.07 -13.00 -46.04
N GLU A 152 12.98 -13.73 -46.30
CA GLU A 152 12.96 -15.18 -46.54
C GLU A 152 13.62 -16.00 -45.42
N VAL A 153 13.50 -15.54 -44.17
CA VAL A 153 14.04 -16.20 -42.97
C VAL A 153 12.96 -16.88 -42.15
N GLY A 154 13.34 -17.87 -41.34
CA GLY A 154 12.43 -18.52 -40.38
C GLY A 154 11.87 -17.56 -39.32
N GLY A 155 10.68 -17.86 -38.79
CA GLY A 155 9.95 -16.97 -37.88
C GLY A 155 10.72 -16.58 -36.61
N ALA A 156 11.56 -17.46 -36.06
CA ALA A 156 12.41 -17.14 -34.92
C ALA A 156 13.47 -16.07 -35.25
N SER A 157 14.09 -16.16 -36.43
CA SER A 157 15.07 -15.17 -36.91
C SER A 157 14.37 -13.82 -37.19
N ALA A 158 13.21 -13.85 -37.82
CA ALA A 158 12.41 -12.64 -38.04
C ALA A 158 11.98 -11.98 -36.71
N PHE A 159 11.58 -12.76 -35.70
CA PHE A 159 11.27 -12.24 -34.37
C PHE A 159 12.49 -11.56 -33.74
N THR A 160 13.67 -12.19 -33.79
CA THR A 160 14.90 -11.56 -33.28
C THR A 160 15.20 -10.25 -34.00
N HIS A 161 15.02 -10.21 -35.32
CA HIS A 161 15.26 -9.01 -36.12
C HIS A 161 14.34 -7.85 -35.70
N VAL A 162 13.04 -8.12 -35.49
CA VAL A 162 12.07 -7.14 -34.99
C VAL A 162 12.38 -6.71 -33.55
N ALA A 163 12.72 -7.66 -32.68
CA ALA A 163 13.00 -7.39 -31.26
C ALA A 163 14.25 -6.52 -31.07
N PHE A 164 15.35 -6.82 -31.76
CA PHE A 164 16.53 -5.97 -31.76
C PHE A 164 16.20 -4.59 -32.38
N GLY A 165 15.33 -4.54 -33.42
CA GLY A 165 14.87 -3.29 -34.05
C GLY A 165 14.25 -2.36 -33.05
N TRP A 166 13.35 -2.92 -32.26
CA TRP A 166 12.72 -2.21 -31.16
C TRP A 166 13.72 -1.76 -30.08
N ILE A 167 14.73 -2.56 -29.72
CA ILE A 167 15.78 -2.15 -28.77
C ILE A 167 16.57 -0.96 -29.31
N VAL A 168 16.99 -1.00 -30.58
CA VAL A 168 17.69 0.10 -31.24
C VAL A 168 16.81 1.35 -31.30
N LEU A 169 15.51 1.20 -31.58
CA LEU A 169 14.55 2.31 -31.52
C LEU A 169 14.52 2.97 -30.14
N GLN A 170 14.49 2.20 -29.04
CA GLN A 170 14.53 2.75 -27.69
C GLN A 170 15.82 3.54 -27.41
N LEU A 171 16.97 3.02 -27.86
CA LEU A 171 18.27 3.72 -27.72
C LEU A 171 18.31 5.01 -28.55
N LEU A 172 17.78 5.00 -29.77
CA LEU A 172 17.68 6.17 -30.63
C LEU A 172 16.72 7.22 -30.07
N GLN A 173 15.58 6.81 -29.53
CA GLN A 173 14.63 7.72 -28.86
C GLN A 173 15.24 8.41 -27.62
N GLY A 174 16.10 7.69 -26.88
CA GLY A 174 16.81 8.23 -25.72
C GLY A 174 17.92 9.23 -26.07
N THR A 175 18.44 9.20 -27.30
CA THR A 175 19.59 10.00 -27.76
C THR A 175 19.19 11.04 -28.80
N ILE A 176 19.16 10.66 -30.08
CA ILE A 176 18.94 11.53 -31.24
C ILE A 176 17.45 11.89 -31.41
N GLY A 177 16.54 11.08 -30.87
CA GLY A 177 15.09 11.31 -30.94
C GLY A 177 14.54 12.37 -29.98
N GLN A 178 15.29 12.77 -28.94
CA GLN A 178 14.80 13.74 -27.95
C GLN A 178 14.47 15.12 -28.53
N PRO A 179 15.31 15.75 -29.38
CA PRO A 179 15.00 17.04 -29.99
C PRO A 179 13.73 16.99 -30.85
N ILE A 180 13.53 15.91 -31.61
CA ILE A 180 12.35 15.70 -32.46
C ILE A 180 11.11 15.47 -31.59
N ALA A 181 11.22 14.69 -30.52
CA ALA A 181 10.13 14.50 -29.57
C ALA A 181 9.74 15.82 -28.87
N ARG A 182 10.70 16.68 -28.54
CA ARG A 182 10.44 18.03 -27.99
C ARG A 182 9.75 18.93 -29.01
N LEU A 183 10.15 18.87 -30.28
CA LEU A 183 9.48 19.60 -31.37
C LEU A 183 8.04 19.12 -31.55
N GLY A 184 7.82 17.80 -31.57
CA GLY A 184 6.48 17.20 -31.63
C GLY A 184 5.60 17.62 -30.45
N GLN A 185 6.16 17.64 -29.22
CA GLN A 185 5.45 18.14 -28.03
C GLN A 185 5.11 19.64 -28.12
N LYS A 186 5.99 20.45 -28.71
CA LYS A 186 5.74 21.88 -28.93
C LYS A 186 4.59 22.09 -29.93
N LEU A 187 4.60 21.36 -31.04
CA LEU A 187 3.54 21.38 -32.05
C LEU A 187 2.19 20.91 -31.46
N ASP A 188 2.21 19.82 -30.69
CA ASP A 188 1.02 19.28 -30.00
C ASP A 188 0.38 20.34 -29.08
N ARG A 189 1.20 21.06 -28.29
CA ARG A 189 0.70 22.13 -27.41
C ARG A 189 0.14 23.31 -28.19
N THR A 190 0.79 23.71 -29.29
CA THR A 190 0.32 24.81 -30.13
C THR A 190 -1.00 24.48 -30.82
N VAL A 191 -1.13 23.26 -31.36
CA VAL A 191 -2.34 22.81 -32.08
C VAL A 191 -3.50 22.54 -31.13
N ALA A 192 -3.26 21.88 -29.99
CA ALA A 192 -4.29 21.69 -28.97
C ALA A 192 -4.67 22.99 -28.26
N GLY A 193 -3.72 23.92 -28.16
CA GLY A 193 -3.86 25.24 -27.54
C GLY A 193 -4.12 25.19 -26.03
N VAL A 194 -3.72 24.09 -25.40
CA VAL A 194 -3.73 23.81 -23.95
C VAL A 194 -2.52 22.94 -23.64
N ASP A 195 -2.02 22.99 -22.41
CA ASP A 195 -1.00 22.04 -21.96
C ASP A 195 -1.59 20.63 -21.83
N LEU A 196 -1.22 19.77 -22.77
CA LEU A 196 -1.66 18.37 -22.84
C LEU A 196 -0.96 17.53 -21.77
N VAL A 197 -1.69 17.20 -20.71
CA VAL A 197 -1.29 16.19 -19.74
C VAL A 197 -1.62 14.83 -20.33
N LYS A 198 -0.60 14.00 -20.60
CA LYS A 198 -0.76 12.65 -21.18
C LYS A 198 -0.60 11.51 -20.15
N GLN A 199 0.00 11.79 -18.99
CA GLN A 199 0.20 10.79 -17.93
C GLN A 199 -1.10 10.52 -17.18
N ARG A 200 -1.45 9.23 -17.01
CA ARG A 200 -2.72 8.81 -16.39
C ARG A 200 -2.93 9.32 -14.96
N SER A 201 -1.89 9.34 -14.12
CA SER A 201 -1.99 9.83 -12.74
C SER A 201 -2.30 11.33 -12.68
N ARG A 202 -1.54 12.14 -13.43
CA ARG A 202 -1.76 13.59 -13.52
C ARG A 202 -3.08 13.95 -14.21
N LEU A 203 -3.54 13.14 -15.15
CA LEU A 203 -4.88 13.26 -15.74
C LEU A 203 -5.97 13.03 -14.68
N ALA A 204 -5.83 12.00 -13.84
CA ALA A 204 -6.76 11.72 -12.76
C ALA A 204 -6.77 12.84 -11.70
N GLU A 205 -5.61 13.38 -11.34
CA GLU A 205 -5.49 14.56 -10.44
C GLU A 205 -6.18 15.80 -11.03
N ARG A 206 -5.98 16.07 -12.33
CA ARG A 206 -6.62 17.20 -13.01
C ARG A 206 -8.14 17.06 -13.09
N VAL A 207 -8.63 15.84 -13.31
CA VAL A 207 -10.07 15.55 -13.26
C VAL A 207 -10.61 15.79 -11.84
N GLN A 208 -9.91 15.31 -10.81
CA GLN A 208 -10.29 15.54 -9.41
C GLN A 208 -10.35 17.03 -9.06
N ALA A 209 -9.26 17.78 -9.30
CA ALA A 209 -9.20 19.22 -9.02
C ALA A 209 -10.28 20.02 -9.77
N GLY A 210 -10.55 19.66 -11.03
CA GLY A 210 -11.52 20.36 -11.87
C GLY A 210 -12.97 20.24 -11.39
N GLY A 211 -13.33 19.20 -10.62
CA GLY A 211 -14.67 19.13 -10.02
C GLY A 211 -14.75 19.62 -8.58
N GLU A 212 -13.65 19.68 -7.83
CA GLU A 212 -13.61 20.44 -6.55
C GLU A 212 -13.99 21.91 -6.79
N THR A 213 -13.46 22.52 -7.86
CA THR A 213 -13.84 23.89 -8.26
C THR A 213 -15.33 24.02 -8.59
N ARG A 214 -15.94 22.99 -9.20
CA ARG A 214 -17.38 23.00 -9.56
C ARG A 214 -18.27 22.82 -8.34
N ILE A 215 -17.94 21.91 -7.42
CA ILE A 215 -18.69 21.70 -6.17
C ILE A 215 -18.65 22.97 -5.30
N SER A 216 -17.48 23.59 -5.12
CA SER A 216 -17.35 24.84 -4.35
C SER A 216 -18.08 26.03 -4.99
N SER A 217 -18.17 26.08 -6.32
CA SER A 217 -18.93 27.14 -7.00
C SER A 217 -20.44 27.08 -6.74
N VAL A 218 -20.98 25.87 -6.47
CA VAL A 218 -22.38 25.67 -6.09
C VAL A 218 -22.63 26.12 -4.65
N GLU A 219 -21.70 25.85 -3.72
CA GLU A 219 -21.76 26.39 -2.33
C GLU A 219 -21.76 27.92 -2.29
N ALA A 220 -20.98 28.57 -3.17
CA ALA A 220 -20.95 30.02 -3.30
C ALA A 220 -22.24 30.61 -3.91
N ARG A 221 -22.94 29.87 -4.79
CA ARG A 221 -24.23 30.29 -5.37
C ARG A 221 -25.38 30.10 -4.37
N SER A 222 -25.39 29.02 -3.59
CA SER A 222 -26.45 28.76 -2.59
C SER A 222 -26.40 29.74 -1.41
N THR A 223 -25.21 30.21 -1.03
CA THR A 223 -25.03 31.27 -0.01
C THR A 223 -25.46 32.67 -0.49
N ASN A 224 -25.35 32.95 -1.79
CA ASN A 224 -25.81 34.23 -2.35
C ASN A 224 -27.33 34.33 -2.51
N LEU A 225 -28.04 33.22 -2.76
CA LEU A 225 -29.51 33.18 -2.84
C LEU A 225 -30.21 33.44 -1.49
N SER A 226 -29.53 33.20 -0.36
CA SER A 226 -30.03 33.59 0.98
C SER A 226 -29.78 35.06 1.34
N SER A 227 -29.09 35.82 0.49
CA SER A 227 -28.60 37.17 0.80
C SER A 227 -29.28 38.29 0.00
N GLU A 228 -30.11 37.97 -1.00
CA GLU A 228 -30.86 38.98 -1.76
C GLU A 228 -32.15 39.41 -1.04
N THR A 229 -31.96 40.01 0.13
CA THR A 229 -32.86 41.03 0.65
C THR A 229 -32.01 41.94 1.53
N ILE A 230 -31.35 42.94 0.94
CA ILE A 230 -30.99 44.24 1.54
C ILE A 230 -30.18 45.07 0.51
N ALA A 231 -30.74 46.22 0.15
CA ALA A 231 -30.15 47.47 -0.35
C ALA A 231 -28.84 47.44 -1.17
N GLN A 232 -28.95 47.91 -2.42
CA GLN A 232 -27.85 48.52 -3.17
C GLN A 232 -27.35 49.80 -2.47
N PRO A 233 -26.03 50.06 -2.53
CA PRO A 233 -25.53 51.41 -2.71
C PRO A 233 -24.69 51.53 -3.98
N ALA A 234 -24.87 52.68 -4.63
CA ALA A 234 -24.20 53.09 -5.84
C ALA A 234 -22.69 53.37 -5.63
N GLY A 235 -21.93 53.14 -6.70
CA GLY A 235 -20.73 53.91 -7.01
C GLY A 235 -19.39 53.22 -6.74
N THR A 236 -18.72 52.77 -7.80
CA THR A 236 -17.39 53.28 -8.15
C THR A 236 -16.98 52.75 -9.53
N ALA A 237 -16.81 53.69 -10.46
CA ALA A 237 -16.28 53.45 -11.79
C ALA A 237 -14.82 52.99 -11.71
N THR A 238 -14.51 51.85 -12.32
CA THR A 238 -13.14 51.46 -12.66
C THR A 238 -13.00 51.49 -14.18
N LEU A 239 -12.05 52.31 -14.62
CA LEU A 239 -11.65 52.52 -16.01
C LEU A 239 -11.10 51.22 -16.61
N GLU A 240 -11.79 50.69 -17.63
CA GLU A 240 -11.24 49.67 -18.51
C GLU A 240 -10.39 50.33 -19.62
N LEU A 241 -9.12 49.91 -19.72
CA LEU A 241 -8.25 50.23 -20.84
C LEU A 241 -8.61 49.34 -22.04
N PRO A 242 -8.67 49.88 -23.27
CA PRO A 242 -9.02 49.10 -24.45
C PRO A 242 -7.83 48.23 -24.86
N THR A 243 -7.96 46.93 -24.68
CA THR A 243 -7.01 45.95 -25.24
C THR A 243 -7.51 45.58 -26.64
N PRO A 244 -6.70 45.65 -27.71
CA PRO A 244 -7.17 45.39 -29.06
C PRO A 244 -7.55 43.91 -29.21
N GLU A 245 -8.84 43.66 -29.53
CA GLU A 245 -9.35 42.34 -29.89
C GLU A 245 -8.65 41.82 -31.16
N ILE A 246 -7.68 40.92 -31.00
CA ILE A 246 -7.34 39.99 -32.08
C ILE A 246 -8.41 38.89 -32.05
N GLN A 247 -9.52 39.14 -32.74
CA GLN A 247 -10.55 38.12 -32.98
C GLN A 247 -9.92 36.99 -33.82
N SER A 248 -9.60 35.88 -33.15
CA SER A 248 -9.13 34.68 -33.83
C SER A 248 -10.22 34.14 -34.77
N ILE A 249 -9.80 33.61 -35.93
CA ILE A 249 -10.66 32.98 -36.97
C ILE A 249 -11.67 31.96 -36.37
N GLY A 250 -11.34 31.34 -35.23
CA GLY A 250 -12.23 30.43 -34.51
C GLY A 250 -13.50 31.10 -33.96
N VAL A 251 -13.43 32.34 -33.47
CA VAL A 251 -14.58 33.09 -32.93
C VAL A 251 -15.52 33.53 -34.06
N GLN A 252 -14.97 33.86 -35.24
CA GLN A 252 -15.77 34.18 -36.43
C GLN A 252 -16.54 32.97 -37.00
N LEU A 253 -15.99 31.75 -36.87
CA LEU A 253 -16.69 30.52 -37.27
C LEU A 253 -17.78 30.13 -36.28
N GLU A 254 -17.51 30.31 -34.98
CA GLU A 254 -18.43 29.97 -33.87
C GLU A 254 -19.66 30.92 -33.86
N ASN A 255 -19.46 32.22 -34.10
CA ASN A 255 -20.54 33.19 -34.26
C ASN A 255 -21.38 32.99 -35.54
N ARG A 256 -20.82 32.39 -36.61
CA ARG A 256 -21.59 32.03 -37.82
C ARG A 256 -22.49 30.80 -37.63
N LEU A 257 -22.14 29.88 -36.73
CA LEU A 257 -22.90 28.67 -36.46
C LEU A 257 -24.12 28.91 -35.55
N GLN A 258 -24.13 30.00 -34.77
CA GLN A 258 -25.23 30.38 -33.89
C GLN A 258 -26.45 30.96 -34.63
N GLY A 259 -26.31 31.40 -35.89
CA GLY A 259 -27.41 31.92 -36.72
C GLY A 259 -28.20 30.87 -37.51
N ILE A 260 -27.95 29.57 -37.28
CA ILE A 260 -28.58 28.47 -38.05
C ILE A 260 -29.91 28.06 -37.38
N PRO A 261 -31.04 28.05 -38.12
CA PRO A 261 -32.32 27.54 -37.62
C PRO A 261 -32.19 26.13 -37.01
N GLN A 262 -32.85 25.88 -35.88
CA GLN A 262 -32.77 24.63 -35.12
C GLN A 262 -33.03 23.37 -35.98
N ALA A 263 -33.92 23.47 -36.97
CA ALA A 263 -34.21 22.40 -37.93
C ALA A 263 -33.02 22.04 -38.84
N ILE A 264 -32.25 23.03 -39.31
CA ILE A 264 -31.07 22.81 -40.16
C ILE A 264 -29.93 22.22 -39.32
N ARG A 265 -29.77 22.70 -38.07
CA ARG A 265 -28.81 22.13 -37.12
C ARG A 265 -29.12 20.66 -36.80
N LEU A 266 -30.40 20.33 -36.61
CA LEU A 266 -30.86 18.96 -36.42
C LEU A 266 -30.58 18.10 -37.68
N GLY A 267 -30.88 18.62 -38.87
CA GLY A 267 -30.61 17.94 -40.14
C GLY A 267 -29.12 17.63 -40.35
N LEU A 268 -28.23 18.57 -40.01
CA LEU A 268 -26.78 18.37 -40.10
C LEU A 268 -26.26 17.33 -39.09
N ILE A 269 -26.81 17.30 -37.88
CA ILE A 269 -26.45 16.29 -36.87
C ILE A 269 -26.88 14.89 -37.34
N LEU A 270 -28.12 14.74 -37.85
CA LEU A 270 -28.63 13.47 -38.35
C LEU A 270 -27.83 12.99 -39.57
N LEU A 271 -27.51 13.88 -40.51
CA LEU A 271 -26.65 13.56 -41.65
C LEU A 271 -25.26 13.10 -41.20
N GLY A 272 -24.68 13.79 -40.21
CA GLY A 272 -23.40 13.40 -39.60
C GLY A 272 -23.44 12.02 -38.94
N MET A 273 -24.52 11.70 -38.21
CA MET A 273 -24.70 10.39 -37.58
C MET A 273 -24.86 9.27 -38.61
N VAL A 274 -25.63 9.49 -39.68
CA VAL A 274 -25.78 8.52 -40.78
C VAL A 274 -24.43 8.28 -41.47
N LEU A 275 -23.68 9.36 -41.76
CA LEU A 275 -22.37 9.25 -42.38
C LEU A 275 -21.39 8.50 -41.48
N LEU A 276 -21.38 8.78 -40.17
CA LEU A 276 -20.55 8.06 -39.21
C LEU A 276 -20.92 6.57 -39.12
N PHE A 277 -22.22 6.24 -39.12
CA PHE A 277 -22.67 4.84 -39.12
C PHE A 277 -22.19 4.09 -40.36
N VAL A 278 -22.31 4.69 -41.55
CA VAL A 278 -21.80 4.13 -42.80
C VAL A 278 -20.29 3.95 -42.75
N VAL A 279 -19.55 4.92 -42.21
CA VAL A 279 -18.09 4.82 -42.04
C VAL A 279 -17.74 3.64 -41.12
N VAL A 280 -18.41 3.48 -39.97
CA VAL A 280 -18.19 2.34 -39.06
C VAL A 280 -18.50 1.01 -39.76
N ALA A 281 -19.60 0.94 -40.52
CA ALA A 281 -19.96 -0.25 -41.29
C ALA A 281 -18.88 -0.62 -42.32
N ILE A 282 -18.35 0.37 -43.04
CA ILE A 282 -17.25 0.20 -44.01
C ILE A 282 -15.98 -0.26 -43.30
N LEU A 283 -15.62 0.36 -42.16
CA LEU A 283 -14.44 0.01 -41.39
C LEU A 283 -14.52 -1.40 -40.81
N LEU A 284 -15.70 -1.91 -40.44
CA LEU A 284 -15.88 -3.27 -39.94
C LEU A 284 -16.01 -4.33 -41.05
N ARG A 285 -16.23 -3.92 -42.31
CA ARG A 285 -16.40 -4.83 -43.45
C ARG A 285 -15.22 -5.80 -43.65
N PRO A 286 -13.94 -5.42 -43.51
CA PRO A 286 -12.82 -6.36 -43.65
C PRO A 286 -12.84 -7.48 -42.59
N ILE A 287 -13.29 -7.19 -41.36
CA ILE A 287 -13.49 -8.20 -40.30
C ILE A 287 -14.57 -9.18 -40.74
N ARG A 288 -15.70 -8.67 -41.24
CA ARG A 288 -16.79 -9.51 -41.74
C ARG A 288 -16.30 -10.49 -42.82
N LEU A 289 -15.58 -9.96 -43.81
CA LEU A 289 -15.13 -10.73 -44.97
C LEU A 289 -14.00 -11.73 -44.63
N SER A 290 -13.21 -11.45 -43.60
CA SER A 290 -12.12 -12.35 -43.15
C SER A 290 -12.62 -13.41 -42.17
N LEU A 291 -13.33 -13.05 -41.11
CA LEU A 291 -13.78 -14.04 -40.12
C LEU A 291 -14.91 -14.94 -40.63
N PHE A 292 -15.66 -14.48 -41.64
CA PHE A 292 -16.84 -15.17 -42.16
C PHE A 292 -16.76 -15.39 -43.67
N SER A 293 -15.61 -15.84 -44.18
CA SER A 293 -15.42 -16.15 -45.61
C SER A 293 -16.40 -17.21 -46.15
N TRP A 294 -16.95 -18.05 -45.27
CA TRP A 294 -18.01 -19.04 -45.55
C TRP A 294 -19.40 -18.43 -45.78
N TYR A 295 -19.61 -17.13 -45.50
CA TYR A 295 -20.90 -16.44 -45.65
C TYR A 295 -21.53 -16.63 -47.04
N GLU A 296 -20.73 -16.57 -48.11
CA GLU A 296 -21.22 -16.71 -49.49
C GLU A 296 -21.74 -18.12 -49.81
N THR A 297 -21.38 -19.12 -49.00
CA THR A 297 -21.82 -20.51 -49.18
C THR A 297 -23.16 -20.82 -48.49
N LEU A 298 -23.72 -19.88 -47.71
CA LEU A 298 -24.94 -20.09 -46.94
C LEU A 298 -26.23 -19.97 -47.80
N PRO A 299 -27.30 -20.70 -47.44
CA PRO A 299 -28.63 -20.50 -48.01
C PRO A 299 -29.13 -19.07 -47.83
N ARG A 300 -29.95 -18.58 -48.76
CA ARG A 300 -30.38 -17.17 -48.79
C ARG A 300 -30.99 -16.73 -47.46
N VAL A 301 -31.91 -17.51 -46.88
CA VAL A 301 -32.58 -17.19 -45.59
C VAL A 301 -31.58 -17.03 -44.44
N VAL A 302 -30.58 -17.90 -44.34
CA VAL A 302 -29.54 -17.82 -43.30
C VAL A 302 -28.65 -16.59 -43.51
N ARG A 303 -28.38 -16.20 -44.76
CA ARG A 303 -27.68 -14.94 -45.06
C ARG A 303 -28.45 -13.72 -44.61
N TRP A 304 -29.77 -13.66 -44.82
CA TRP A 304 -30.60 -12.56 -44.31
C TRP A 304 -30.52 -12.46 -42.79
N THR A 305 -30.62 -13.58 -42.07
CA THR A 305 -30.44 -13.59 -40.61
C THR A 305 -29.06 -13.09 -40.22
N PHE A 306 -28.00 -13.58 -40.87
CA PHE A 306 -26.63 -13.13 -40.62
C PHE A 306 -26.42 -11.64 -40.91
N ASP A 307 -26.96 -11.13 -42.02
CA ASP A 307 -26.89 -9.71 -42.40
C ASP A 307 -27.58 -8.83 -41.37
N LEU A 308 -28.78 -9.22 -40.91
CA LEU A 308 -29.49 -8.51 -39.86
C LEU A 308 -28.72 -8.55 -38.53
N THR A 309 -28.15 -9.71 -38.16
CA THR A 309 -27.28 -9.82 -36.98
C THR A 309 -26.04 -8.94 -37.09
N TRP A 310 -25.39 -8.91 -38.26
CA TRP A 310 -24.21 -8.08 -38.51
C TRP A 310 -24.53 -6.59 -38.45
N ILE A 311 -25.64 -6.16 -39.04
CA ILE A 311 -26.15 -4.79 -38.91
C ILE A 311 -26.40 -4.46 -37.43
N GLY A 312 -26.95 -5.39 -36.65
CA GLY A 312 -27.09 -5.27 -35.20
C GLY A 312 -25.76 -5.07 -34.48
N ILE A 313 -24.71 -5.82 -34.83
CA ILE A 313 -23.36 -5.67 -34.27
C ILE A 313 -22.79 -4.28 -34.61
N VAL A 314 -22.92 -3.83 -35.86
CA VAL A 314 -22.48 -2.49 -36.28
C VAL A 314 -23.22 -1.41 -35.49
N ALA A 315 -24.53 -1.57 -35.28
CA ALA A 315 -25.32 -0.65 -34.47
C ALA A 315 -24.90 -0.63 -32.99
N LEU A 316 -24.56 -1.79 -32.40
CA LEU A 316 -24.05 -1.87 -31.03
C LEU A 316 -22.68 -1.19 -30.89
N VAL A 317 -21.76 -1.41 -31.82
CA VAL A 317 -20.45 -0.74 -31.83
C VAL A 317 -20.63 0.77 -31.99
N PHE A 318 -21.48 1.19 -32.93
CA PHE A 318 -21.80 2.59 -33.13
C PHE A 318 -22.38 3.25 -31.86
N ALA A 319 -23.34 2.59 -31.21
CA ALA A 319 -23.90 3.06 -29.94
C ALA A 319 -22.83 3.17 -28.83
N GLY A 320 -21.95 2.18 -28.70
CA GLY A 320 -20.86 2.20 -27.73
C GLY A 320 -19.85 3.33 -27.96
N LEU A 321 -19.54 3.65 -29.23
CA LEU A 321 -18.66 4.78 -29.58
C LEU A 321 -19.30 6.14 -29.26
N LEU A 322 -20.63 6.25 -29.35
CA LEU A 322 -21.36 7.48 -28.99
C LEU A 322 -21.57 7.65 -27.48
N ALA A 323 -21.66 6.54 -26.73
CA ALA A 323 -21.99 6.55 -25.31
C ALA A 323 -21.14 7.50 -24.44
N PRO A 324 -19.80 7.57 -24.55
CA PRO A 324 -19.01 8.48 -23.71
C PRO A 324 -19.07 9.95 -24.17
N LEU A 325 -19.56 10.25 -25.38
CA LEU A 325 -19.44 11.61 -25.95
C LEU A 325 -20.20 12.68 -25.17
N GLU A 326 -21.37 12.34 -24.62
CA GLU A 326 -22.14 13.26 -23.76
C GLU A 326 -21.31 13.68 -22.53
N THR A 327 -20.68 12.71 -21.88
CA THR A 327 -19.84 12.92 -20.69
C THR A 327 -18.58 13.70 -21.03
N LEU A 328 -17.92 13.32 -22.12
CA LEU A 328 -16.68 13.95 -22.56
C LEU A 328 -16.89 15.39 -23.03
N GLY A 329 -17.97 15.65 -23.75
CA GLY A 329 -18.33 17.00 -24.18
C GLY A 329 -18.73 17.89 -22.99
N TRP A 330 -19.45 17.37 -22.00
CA TRP A 330 -19.76 18.08 -20.75
C TRP A 330 -18.48 18.45 -19.98
N TRP A 331 -17.53 17.52 -19.87
CA TRP A 331 -16.25 17.78 -19.21
C TRP A 331 -15.40 18.81 -19.96
N ALA A 332 -15.40 18.74 -21.28
CA ALA A 332 -14.66 19.66 -22.15
C ALA A 332 -15.31 21.05 -22.27
N GLY A 333 -16.50 21.25 -21.70
CA GLY A 333 -17.24 22.52 -21.76
C GLY A 333 -17.91 22.78 -23.10
N TRP A 334 -18.08 21.76 -23.95
CA TRP A 334 -18.66 21.91 -25.29
C TRP A 334 -20.17 22.19 -25.28
N PHE A 335 -20.83 22.01 -24.14
CA PHE A 335 -22.28 22.15 -23.96
C PHE A 335 -22.68 23.28 -22.98
N GLY A 336 -21.74 24.10 -22.50
CA GLY A 336 -21.97 25.08 -21.41
C GLY A 336 -21.72 24.49 -20.00
N ASP A 337 -21.55 25.35 -18.99
CA ASP A 337 -21.21 24.94 -17.60
C ASP A 337 -22.45 24.71 -16.70
N GLU A 338 -23.67 24.94 -17.19
CA GLU A 338 -24.89 24.86 -16.38
C GLU A 338 -25.47 23.43 -16.38
N VAL A 339 -25.49 22.81 -15.21
CA VAL A 339 -26.36 21.65 -14.93
C VAL A 339 -27.74 22.24 -14.66
N GLU A 340 -28.72 22.00 -15.54
CA GLU A 340 -30.10 22.46 -15.38
C GLU A 340 -30.69 21.85 -14.08
N THR A 341 -30.86 22.69 -13.06
CA THR A 341 -31.48 22.34 -11.78
C THR A 341 -32.99 22.64 -11.74
N GLU A 342 -33.60 23.01 -12.86
CA GLU A 342 -34.96 23.57 -12.91
C GLU A 342 -36.11 22.53 -12.77
N GLY A 343 -35.81 21.22 -12.74
CA GLY A 343 -36.83 20.17 -12.82
C GLY A 343 -37.45 19.67 -11.50
N PHE A 344 -36.87 19.95 -10.34
CA PHE A 344 -37.42 19.42 -9.08
C PHE A 344 -38.58 20.31 -8.61
N ALA A 345 -39.81 19.84 -8.85
CA ALA A 345 -41.02 20.47 -8.38
C ALA A 345 -40.92 20.79 -6.88
N GLN A 346 -41.26 22.03 -6.52
CA GLN A 346 -41.29 22.54 -5.15
C GLN A 346 -42.23 21.70 -4.27
N SER A 347 -41.70 20.67 -3.59
CA SER A 347 -42.36 20.17 -2.39
C SER A 347 -42.05 21.15 -1.27
N SER A 348 -43.09 21.83 -0.81
CA SER A 348 -43.07 22.77 0.31
C SER A 348 -42.15 22.33 1.44
N ILE A 349 -41.10 23.11 1.70
CA ILE A 349 -40.26 22.98 2.90
C ILE A 349 -41.16 23.28 4.11
N VAL A 350 -41.68 22.24 4.75
CA VAL A 350 -42.18 22.37 6.12
C VAL A 350 -40.94 22.45 7.00
N ARG A 351 -40.55 23.67 7.39
CA ARG A 351 -39.55 23.87 8.46
C ARG A 351 -40.18 23.39 9.77
N GLY A 352 -39.97 22.11 10.10
CA GLY A 352 -40.48 21.45 11.29
C GLY A 352 -39.46 20.50 11.93
N VAL A 353 -38.67 21.04 12.86
CA VAL A 353 -38.12 20.48 14.13
C VAL A 353 -37.34 19.14 14.19
N ASN A 354 -37.42 18.16 13.28
CA ASN A 354 -36.58 16.95 13.39
C ASN A 354 -35.65 16.77 12.19
N ARG A 355 -34.34 16.82 12.43
CA ARG A 355 -33.30 16.51 11.44
C ARG A 355 -33.17 14.99 11.31
N PRO A 356 -32.96 14.45 10.09
CA PRO A 356 -32.77 13.02 9.92
C PRO A 356 -31.38 12.59 10.43
N ASP A 357 -31.33 11.43 11.10
CA ASP A 357 -30.11 10.80 11.60
C ASP A 357 -29.34 10.09 10.46
N ARG A 358 -29.98 9.86 9.31
CA ARG A 358 -29.38 9.22 8.13
C ARG A 358 -30.13 9.60 6.85
N TYR A 359 -29.37 9.77 5.76
CA TYR A 359 -29.93 9.90 4.42
C TYR A 359 -29.76 8.59 3.64
N VAL A 360 -30.84 8.09 3.06
CA VAL A 360 -30.86 6.91 2.21
C VAL A 360 -31.11 7.35 0.77
N VAL A 361 -30.18 7.08 -0.15
CA VAL A 361 -30.32 7.49 -1.55
C VAL A 361 -30.59 6.25 -2.40
N TYR A 362 -31.68 6.25 -3.16
CA TYR A 362 -31.99 5.17 -4.09
C TYR A 362 -31.49 5.45 -5.51
N LEU A 363 -30.77 4.48 -6.09
CA LEU A 363 -30.14 4.53 -7.39
C LEU A 363 -30.64 3.37 -8.27
N ASP A 364 -31.38 3.72 -9.32
CA ASP A 364 -32.08 2.76 -10.17
C ASP A 364 -31.18 2.03 -11.19
N GLY A 365 -31.69 0.91 -11.70
CA GLY A 365 -31.03 0.05 -12.68
C GLY A 365 -31.05 0.60 -14.12
N VAL A 366 -30.55 -0.21 -15.06
CA VAL A 366 -30.41 0.17 -16.48
C VAL A 366 -31.75 0.41 -17.20
N GLY A 367 -32.87 0.15 -16.53
CA GLY A 367 -34.21 0.47 -17.01
C GLY A 367 -34.58 1.95 -16.91
N GLN A 368 -33.79 2.82 -16.27
CA GLN A 368 -34.17 4.22 -16.10
C GLN A 368 -34.17 5.03 -17.42
N SER A 369 -35.31 5.58 -17.84
CA SER A 369 -35.45 6.43 -19.05
C SER A 369 -35.82 7.89 -18.75
N GLY A 370 -36.44 8.13 -17.59
CA GLY A 370 -36.91 9.43 -17.11
C GLY A 370 -36.95 9.48 -15.58
N GLU A 371 -37.57 10.53 -15.04
CA GLU A 371 -37.72 10.70 -13.57
C GLU A 371 -38.71 9.70 -12.95
N ALA A 372 -39.64 9.17 -13.75
CA ALA A 372 -40.57 8.13 -13.34
C ALA A 372 -39.90 6.76 -13.28
N TYR A 373 -40.20 5.99 -12.23
CA TYR A 373 -39.72 4.62 -12.06
C TYR A 373 -40.63 3.61 -12.76
N THR A 374 -40.10 2.43 -13.10
CA THR A 374 -40.93 1.33 -13.62
C THR A 374 -41.86 0.79 -12.53
N PRO A 375 -42.98 0.11 -12.87
CA PRO A 375 -44.00 -0.30 -11.90
C PRO A 375 -43.44 -1.12 -10.73
N ASP A 376 -42.52 -2.05 -11.01
CA ASP A 376 -41.83 -2.88 -10.01
C ASP A 376 -40.97 -2.06 -9.03
N ILE A 377 -40.35 -0.98 -9.52
CA ILE A 377 -39.55 -0.07 -8.68
C ILE A 377 -40.44 0.89 -7.88
N GLU A 378 -41.57 1.35 -8.44
CA GLU A 378 -42.56 2.11 -7.67
C GLU A 378 -43.17 1.26 -6.56
N ASP A 379 -43.50 -0.01 -6.82
CA ASP A 379 -43.98 -0.95 -5.80
C ASP A 379 -42.93 -1.11 -4.69
N PHE A 380 -41.65 -1.29 -5.07
CA PHE A 380 -40.53 -1.35 -4.12
C PHE A 380 -40.38 -0.08 -3.28
N LEU A 381 -40.37 1.11 -3.89
CA LEU A 381 -40.20 2.38 -3.18
C LEU A 381 -41.43 2.71 -2.31
N THR A 382 -42.62 2.35 -2.76
CA THR A 382 -43.88 2.50 -2.00
C THR A 382 -43.89 1.59 -0.77
N ALA A 383 -43.31 0.40 -0.86
CA ALA A 383 -43.15 -0.50 0.27
C ALA A 383 -41.97 -0.10 1.19
N LEU A 384 -40.86 0.42 0.64
CA LEU A 384 -39.68 0.82 1.41
C LEU A 384 -39.91 2.10 2.24
N GLN A 385 -40.53 3.13 1.68
CA GLN A 385 -40.74 4.42 2.36
C GLN A 385 -41.41 4.30 3.74
N PRO A 386 -42.54 3.59 3.93
CA PRO A 386 -43.15 3.42 5.25
C PRO A 386 -42.38 2.44 6.15
N ALA A 387 -41.49 1.62 5.59
CA ALA A 387 -40.61 0.72 6.33
C ALA A 387 -39.39 1.43 6.94
N LEU A 388 -39.01 2.60 6.45
CA LEU A 388 -37.89 3.37 7.00
C LEU A 388 -38.32 4.08 8.30
N PRO A 389 -37.46 4.10 9.35
CA PRO A 389 -37.74 4.87 10.56
C PRO A 389 -37.98 6.35 10.26
N GLU A 390 -38.87 7.03 11.00
CA GLU A 390 -39.16 8.48 10.82
C GLU A 390 -37.91 9.38 10.92
N ARG A 391 -36.83 8.88 11.52
CA ARG A 391 -35.52 9.54 11.62
C ARG A 391 -34.65 9.42 10.35
N MET A 392 -35.09 8.74 9.29
CA MET A 392 -34.34 8.56 8.05
C MET A 392 -35.02 9.24 6.87
N GLU A 393 -34.25 9.94 6.04
CA GLU A 393 -34.76 10.63 4.85
C GLU A 393 -34.43 9.84 3.58
N LEU A 394 -35.47 9.48 2.79
CA LEU A 394 -35.30 8.78 1.50
C LEU A 394 -35.19 9.77 0.34
N VAL A 395 -34.05 9.77 -0.32
CA VAL A 395 -33.74 10.54 -1.52
C VAL A 395 -34.01 9.69 -2.76
N ARG A 396 -35.03 10.08 -3.54
CA ARG A 396 -35.43 9.45 -4.81
C ARG A 396 -35.56 10.48 -5.95
N GLY A 397 -35.73 10.01 -7.18
CA GLY A 397 -35.89 10.80 -8.41
C GLY A 397 -34.58 11.28 -9.05
N LEU A 398 -33.43 10.67 -8.75
CA LEU A 398 -32.14 11.08 -9.31
C LEU A 398 -31.87 10.37 -10.65
N MET A 399 -31.47 11.12 -11.70
CA MET A 399 -31.17 10.59 -13.02
C MET A 399 -29.67 10.25 -13.16
N LEU A 400 -29.33 8.96 -13.02
CA LEU A 400 -27.93 8.53 -12.86
C LEU A 400 -27.27 8.07 -14.16
N TYR A 401 -28.05 8.03 -15.24
CA TYR A 401 -27.58 7.68 -16.59
C TYR A 401 -27.42 8.92 -17.48
N SER A 402 -27.42 10.13 -16.89
CA SER A 402 -27.11 11.39 -17.57
C SER A 402 -26.35 12.31 -16.62
N VAL A 403 -25.12 12.68 -16.97
CA VAL A 403 -24.29 13.63 -16.21
C VAL A 403 -24.92 15.03 -16.12
N ARG A 404 -25.84 15.36 -17.02
CA ARG A 404 -26.59 16.63 -17.03
C ARG A 404 -27.92 16.57 -16.26
N ASN A 405 -28.24 15.45 -15.60
CA ASN A 405 -29.53 15.22 -14.93
C ASN A 405 -30.77 15.44 -15.84
N GLN A 406 -30.65 15.22 -17.16
CA GLN A 406 -31.73 15.37 -18.12
C GLN A 406 -32.30 13.99 -18.52
N ALA A 407 -33.63 13.87 -18.54
CA ALA A 407 -34.32 12.68 -19.03
C ALA A 407 -34.11 12.45 -20.54
N LEU A 408 -34.24 11.20 -21.01
CA LEU A 408 -34.24 10.88 -22.45
C LEU A 408 -35.47 11.44 -23.19
N VAL A 409 -36.51 11.78 -22.42
CA VAL A 409 -37.84 12.17 -22.88
C VAL A 409 -38.00 13.68 -23.08
N SER A 410 -37.08 14.49 -22.52
CA SER A 410 -37.07 15.96 -22.64
C SER A 410 -36.29 16.45 -23.88
N ASP A 411 -36.41 17.74 -24.23
CA ASP A 411 -36.05 18.41 -25.51
C ASP A 411 -34.68 18.08 -26.14
N ARG A 412 -34.56 16.86 -26.69
CA ARG A 412 -33.39 16.33 -27.40
C ARG A 412 -33.71 16.00 -28.87
N PRO A 413 -32.70 16.05 -29.77
CA PRO A 413 -32.78 15.40 -31.08
C PRO A 413 -33.31 13.96 -30.95
N LEU A 414 -34.36 13.60 -31.69
CA LEU A 414 -35.01 12.28 -31.67
C LEU A 414 -35.78 11.92 -30.38
N SER A 415 -36.15 12.88 -29.52
CA SER A 415 -36.98 12.62 -28.31
C SER A 415 -38.31 11.91 -28.59
N TRP A 416 -38.83 11.99 -29.83
CA TRP A 416 -40.03 11.26 -30.26
C TRP A 416 -39.79 9.74 -30.36
N VAL A 417 -38.58 9.30 -30.74
CA VAL A 417 -38.20 7.87 -30.79
C VAL A 417 -38.12 7.31 -29.39
N TRP A 418 -37.50 8.08 -28.47
CA TRP A 418 -37.38 7.68 -27.08
C TRP A 418 -38.74 7.67 -26.37
N ARG A 419 -39.65 8.61 -26.67
CA ARG A 419 -41.05 8.57 -26.20
C ARG A 419 -41.81 7.35 -26.70
N LEU A 420 -41.56 6.91 -27.93
CA LEU A 420 -42.18 5.71 -28.50
C LEU A 420 -41.61 4.43 -27.88
N ALA A 421 -40.29 4.35 -27.72
CA ALA A 421 -39.60 3.25 -27.05
C ALA A 421 -40.03 3.12 -25.58
N ASP A 422 -40.21 4.25 -24.89
CA ASP A 422 -40.69 4.31 -23.51
C ASP A 422 -42.12 3.77 -23.42
N ARG A 423 -43.07 4.27 -24.24
CA ARG A 423 -44.45 3.76 -24.27
C ARG A 423 -44.54 2.25 -24.52
N MET A 424 -43.80 1.74 -25.49
CA MET A 424 -43.83 0.30 -25.80
C MET A 424 -43.24 -0.57 -24.67
N ARG A 425 -42.31 -0.01 -23.88
CA ARG A 425 -41.76 -0.69 -22.71
C ARG A 425 -42.76 -0.77 -21.56
N TRP A 426 -43.56 0.28 -21.35
CA TRP A 426 -44.63 0.28 -20.33
C TRP A 426 -45.71 -0.77 -20.63
N GLU A 427 -45.95 -1.09 -21.90
CA GLU A 427 -46.90 -2.14 -22.32
C GLU A 427 -46.28 -3.54 -22.33
N ASN A 428 -45.00 -3.67 -22.70
CA ASN A 428 -44.27 -4.94 -22.68
C ASN A 428 -42.76 -4.72 -22.44
N PRO A 429 -42.21 -5.12 -21.28
CA PRO A 429 -40.78 -5.01 -20.96
C PRO A 429 -39.85 -5.73 -21.96
N MET A 430 -40.37 -6.71 -22.72
CA MET A 430 -39.64 -7.48 -23.74
C MET A 430 -39.80 -6.94 -25.17
N ALA A 431 -40.46 -5.79 -25.35
CA ALA A 431 -40.55 -5.15 -26.66
C ALA A 431 -39.15 -4.76 -27.21
N LEU A 432 -38.90 -5.05 -28.49
CA LEU A 432 -37.62 -4.81 -29.17
C LEU A 432 -37.13 -3.34 -29.04
N LEU A 433 -38.08 -2.39 -29.03
CA LEU A 433 -37.80 -0.97 -28.86
C LEU A 433 -37.50 -0.57 -27.40
N GLY A 434 -38.07 -1.26 -26.40
CA GLY A 434 -37.75 -1.08 -24.99
C GLY A 434 -36.34 -1.54 -24.64
N LEU A 435 -35.83 -2.59 -25.31
CA LEU A 435 -34.46 -3.09 -25.18
C LEU A 435 -33.40 -2.02 -25.54
N MET A 436 -33.73 -1.06 -26.41
CA MET A 436 -32.79 -0.01 -26.82
C MET A 436 -32.35 0.89 -25.66
N VAL A 437 -33.24 1.17 -24.70
CA VAL A 437 -32.91 1.95 -23.48
C VAL A 437 -31.94 1.16 -22.60
N ASN A 438 -32.22 -0.13 -22.38
CA ASN A 438 -31.37 -1.00 -21.57
C ASN A 438 -29.97 -1.15 -22.19
N ILE A 439 -29.87 -1.30 -23.52
CA ILE A 439 -28.59 -1.35 -24.25
C ILE A 439 -27.82 -0.03 -24.08
N ARG A 440 -28.48 1.11 -24.23
CA ARG A 440 -27.86 2.43 -24.03
C ARG A 440 -27.34 2.58 -22.61
N ASN A 441 -28.15 2.25 -21.61
CA ASN A 441 -27.77 2.39 -20.20
C ASN A 441 -26.69 1.37 -19.80
N ALA A 442 -26.68 0.16 -20.36
CA ALA A 442 -25.59 -0.80 -20.20
C ALA A 442 -24.25 -0.24 -20.70
N TRP A 443 -24.24 0.47 -21.84
CA TRP A 443 -23.04 1.19 -22.28
C TRP A 443 -22.63 2.29 -21.30
N ILE A 444 -23.57 2.99 -20.66
CA ILE A 444 -23.26 3.97 -19.63
C ILE A 444 -22.68 3.32 -18.36
N VAL A 445 -23.16 2.14 -17.95
CA VAL A 445 -22.51 1.34 -16.90
C VAL A 445 -21.08 0.98 -17.30
N ALA A 446 -20.85 0.60 -18.56
CA ALA A 446 -19.51 0.36 -19.07
C ALA A 446 -18.63 1.63 -19.09
N VAL A 447 -19.20 2.81 -19.35
CA VAL A 447 -18.52 4.12 -19.22
C VAL A 447 -18.09 4.37 -17.77
N SER A 448 -18.99 4.18 -16.80
CA SER A 448 -18.69 4.30 -15.37
C SER A 448 -17.58 3.35 -14.90
N ALA A 449 -17.60 2.10 -15.41
CA ALA A 449 -16.65 1.05 -15.04
C ALA A 449 -15.27 1.18 -15.72
N ASP A 450 -15.16 1.93 -16.84
CA ASP A 450 -13.93 2.13 -17.60
C ASP A 450 -12.98 3.08 -16.87
N LYS A 451 -11.70 2.70 -16.76
CA LYS A 451 -10.67 3.52 -16.09
C LYS A 451 -10.41 4.88 -16.74
N ARG A 452 -10.79 5.05 -18.02
CA ARG A 452 -10.56 6.26 -18.82
C ARG A 452 -11.72 7.23 -18.74
N TYR A 453 -12.95 6.72 -18.85
CA TYR A 453 -14.16 7.53 -18.87
C TYR A 453 -14.80 7.67 -17.48
N GLY A 454 -14.70 6.61 -16.67
CA GLY A 454 -15.31 6.49 -15.35
C GLY A 454 -14.97 7.65 -14.42
N PRO A 455 -13.71 8.09 -14.25
CA PRO A 455 -13.39 9.20 -13.35
C PRO A 455 -14.16 10.49 -13.66
N ILE A 456 -14.39 10.79 -14.94
CA ILE A 456 -15.16 11.96 -15.37
C ILE A 456 -16.65 11.72 -15.15
N TYR A 457 -17.15 10.55 -15.56
CA TYR A 457 -18.55 10.17 -15.44
C TYR A 457 -19.02 10.12 -13.98
N ASN A 458 -18.29 9.37 -13.15
CA ASN A 458 -18.62 9.08 -11.75
C ASN A 458 -18.58 10.34 -10.89
N GLN A 459 -17.71 11.29 -11.21
CA GLN A 459 -17.71 12.61 -10.59
C GLN A 459 -18.96 13.43 -10.97
N GLY A 460 -19.38 13.35 -12.23
CA GLY A 460 -20.65 13.93 -12.67
C GLY A 460 -21.85 13.36 -11.91
N ILE A 461 -21.88 12.04 -11.72
CA ILE A 461 -22.93 11.38 -10.92
C ILE A 461 -22.86 11.74 -9.44
N ALA A 462 -21.66 11.85 -8.87
CA ALA A 462 -21.49 12.36 -7.52
C ALA A 462 -22.06 13.77 -7.36
N GLN A 463 -21.92 14.65 -8.37
CA GLN A 463 -22.53 15.98 -8.34
C GLN A 463 -24.06 15.92 -8.33
N VAL A 464 -24.67 15.02 -9.12
CA VAL A 464 -26.13 14.83 -9.13
C VAL A 464 -26.63 14.39 -7.74
N ILE A 465 -25.96 13.43 -7.12
CA ILE A 465 -26.30 12.95 -5.77
C ILE A 465 -26.08 14.05 -4.73
N TYR A 466 -24.97 14.77 -4.80
CA TYR A 466 -24.67 15.91 -3.94
C TYR A 466 -25.79 16.96 -4.01
N ASN A 467 -26.17 17.39 -5.21
CA ASN A 467 -27.24 18.38 -5.39
C ASN A 467 -28.58 17.87 -4.82
N GLY A 468 -28.91 16.60 -5.05
CA GLY A 468 -30.12 15.97 -4.53
C GLY A 468 -30.18 15.89 -3.00
N LEU A 469 -29.01 15.75 -2.34
CA LEU A 469 -28.86 15.77 -0.88
C LEU A 469 -28.99 17.19 -0.32
N ILE A 470 -28.28 18.16 -0.90
CA ILE A 470 -28.33 19.57 -0.45
C ILE A 470 -29.75 20.14 -0.57
N GLN A 471 -30.47 19.85 -1.65
CA GLN A 471 -31.85 20.29 -1.83
C GLN A 471 -32.81 19.73 -0.76
N ARG A 472 -32.46 18.60 -0.14
CA ARG A 472 -33.21 17.96 0.97
C ARG A 472 -32.61 18.28 2.34
N GLY A 473 -31.81 19.35 2.43
CA GLY A 473 -31.33 19.89 3.70
C GLY A 473 -30.08 19.22 4.28
N TYR A 474 -29.39 18.34 3.54
CA TYR A 474 -28.11 17.79 3.98
C TYR A 474 -27.07 18.89 4.17
N GLN A 475 -26.33 18.90 5.29
CA GLN A 475 -25.24 19.84 5.53
C GLN A 475 -23.88 19.12 5.40
N PRO A 476 -23.00 19.53 4.46
CA PRO A 476 -21.64 19.00 4.38
C PRO A 476 -20.88 19.17 5.70
N LYS A 477 -20.00 18.23 6.02
CA LYS A 477 -19.11 18.23 7.22
C LYS A 477 -19.79 18.09 8.58
N GLU A 478 -21.11 17.95 8.63
CA GLU A 478 -21.86 17.66 9.87
C GLU A 478 -21.68 16.20 10.32
N GLY A 479 -21.30 15.31 9.39
CA GLY A 479 -21.02 13.90 9.68
C GLY A 479 -22.25 12.98 9.64
N THR A 480 -23.42 13.46 9.20
CA THR A 480 -24.62 12.62 9.04
C THR A 480 -24.36 11.49 8.03
N PRO A 481 -24.53 10.21 8.41
CA PRO A 481 -24.27 9.08 7.53
C PRO A 481 -25.15 9.05 6.28
N ILE A 482 -24.59 8.52 5.19
CA ILE A 482 -25.30 8.33 3.92
C ILE A 482 -25.22 6.86 3.50
N THR A 483 -26.38 6.27 3.20
CA THR A 483 -26.46 4.93 2.60
C THR A 483 -26.98 5.02 1.16
N LEU A 484 -26.19 4.52 0.21
CA LEU A 484 -26.59 4.44 -1.20
C LEU A 484 -27.16 3.05 -1.49
N ILE A 485 -28.44 2.96 -1.87
CA ILE A 485 -29.08 1.72 -2.33
C ILE A 485 -29.03 1.70 -3.85
N GLY A 486 -28.27 0.77 -4.44
CA GLY A 486 -28.13 0.64 -5.90
C GLY A 486 -28.69 -0.68 -6.42
N TYR A 487 -29.66 -0.61 -7.33
CA TYR A 487 -30.23 -1.78 -8.01
C TYR A 487 -29.52 -2.05 -9.34
N SER A 488 -29.12 -3.29 -9.59
CA SER A 488 -28.51 -3.71 -10.87
C SER A 488 -27.30 -2.83 -11.29
N GLY A 489 -27.38 -2.12 -12.41
CA GLY A 489 -26.38 -1.12 -12.83
C GLY A 489 -26.23 0.09 -11.90
N GLY A 490 -27.27 0.43 -11.13
CA GLY A 490 -27.24 1.48 -10.11
C GLY A 490 -26.22 1.20 -9.01
N ALA A 491 -25.96 -0.08 -8.70
CA ALA A 491 -24.90 -0.46 -7.75
C ALA A 491 -23.51 -0.02 -8.21
N GLN A 492 -23.20 -0.15 -9.52
CA GLN A 492 -21.96 0.36 -10.11
C GLN A 492 -21.87 1.88 -9.93
N MET A 493 -22.98 2.60 -10.14
CA MET A 493 -23.01 4.05 -9.96
C MET A 493 -22.77 4.45 -8.50
N SER A 494 -23.40 3.74 -7.54
CA SER A 494 -23.23 3.97 -6.11
C SER A 494 -21.77 3.83 -5.67
N VAL A 495 -21.15 2.67 -5.93
CA VAL A 495 -19.77 2.41 -5.48
C VAL A 495 -18.74 3.28 -6.21
N ALA A 496 -19.06 3.73 -7.42
CA ALA A 496 -18.16 4.56 -8.21
C ALA A 496 -18.25 6.05 -7.84
N ALA A 497 -19.43 6.55 -7.43
CA ALA A 497 -19.62 7.92 -6.96
C ALA A 497 -19.17 8.12 -5.50
N ALA A 498 -19.27 7.09 -4.65
CA ALA A 498 -19.01 7.18 -3.22
C ALA A 498 -17.64 7.80 -2.83
N PRO A 499 -16.50 7.48 -3.47
CA PRO A 499 -15.22 8.12 -3.11
C PRO A 499 -15.20 9.64 -3.32
N TYR A 500 -15.96 10.14 -4.30
CA TYR A 500 -16.08 11.56 -4.59
C TYR A 500 -17.01 12.24 -3.60
N LEU A 501 -18.16 11.61 -3.30
CA LEU A 501 -19.11 12.08 -2.30
C LEU A 501 -18.49 12.14 -0.90
N ARG A 502 -17.77 11.09 -0.48
CA ARG A 502 -17.09 11.04 0.83
C ARG A 502 -16.09 12.19 0.99
N ARG A 503 -15.37 12.54 -0.08
CA ARG A 503 -14.44 13.68 -0.07
C ARG A 503 -15.17 15.01 0.02
N ALA A 504 -16.25 15.19 -0.75
CA ALA A 504 -16.98 16.45 -0.79
C ALA A 504 -17.79 16.72 0.49
N LEU A 505 -18.37 15.67 1.07
CA LEU A 505 -19.26 15.76 2.23
C LEU A 505 -18.54 15.51 3.56
N GLU A 506 -17.32 14.96 3.53
CA GLU A 506 -16.53 14.56 4.71
C GLU A 506 -17.29 13.60 5.65
N THR A 507 -18.11 12.71 5.10
CA THR A 507 -18.97 11.77 5.85
C THR A 507 -18.72 10.31 5.49
N GLU A 508 -19.19 9.39 6.34
CA GLU A 508 -19.20 7.96 6.08
C GLU A 508 -20.26 7.61 5.03
N ILE A 509 -19.88 6.73 4.09
CA ILE A 509 -20.75 6.27 3.02
C ILE A 509 -20.75 4.75 2.97
N GLU A 510 -21.95 4.21 3.13
CA GLU A 510 -22.26 2.79 2.98
C GLU A 510 -23.00 2.57 1.66
N VAL A 511 -22.87 1.36 1.11
CA VAL A 511 -23.61 0.97 -0.10
C VAL A 511 -24.35 -0.33 0.14
N ILE A 512 -25.64 -0.35 -0.16
CA ILE A 512 -26.45 -1.56 -0.29
C ILE A 512 -26.66 -1.81 -1.77
N SER A 513 -26.18 -2.95 -2.27
CA SER A 513 -26.31 -3.37 -3.65
C SER A 513 -27.36 -4.46 -3.77
N LEU A 514 -28.37 -4.25 -4.61
CA LEU A 514 -29.42 -5.21 -4.91
C LEU A 514 -29.17 -5.80 -6.31
N GLY A 515 -28.75 -7.06 -6.39
CA GLY A 515 -28.45 -7.74 -7.67
C GLY A 515 -27.36 -7.03 -8.50
N GLY A 516 -26.44 -6.31 -7.85
CA GLY A 516 -25.61 -5.32 -8.53
C GLY A 516 -24.46 -5.85 -9.39
N VAL A 517 -24.21 -5.21 -10.54
CA VAL A 517 -23.09 -5.54 -11.44
C VAL A 517 -22.01 -4.47 -11.35
N MET A 518 -21.04 -4.67 -10.45
CA MET A 518 -20.01 -3.69 -10.14
C MET A 518 -18.62 -4.11 -10.64
N SER A 519 -17.82 -3.12 -11.04
CA SER A 519 -16.44 -3.27 -11.51
C SER A 519 -15.45 -3.41 -10.37
N ALA A 520 -14.48 -4.34 -10.50
CA ALA A 520 -13.34 -4.45 -9.58
C ALA A 520 -12.38 -3.24 -9.63
N ASN A 521 -12.58 -2.32 -10.58
CA ASN A 521 -11.79 -1.09 -10.70
C ASN A 521 -12.20 -0.01 -9.69
N ASN A 522 -13.38 -0.11 -9.08
CA ASN A 522 -13.81 0.82 -8.04
C ASN A 522 -12.98 0.59 -6.77
N ASN A 523 -12.67 1.67 -6.04
CA ASN A 523 -11.87 1.56 -4.83
C ASN A 523 -12.75 1.27 -3.61
N PHE A 524 -13.19 0.02 -3.47
CA PHE A 524 -14.04 -0.46 -2.37
C PHE A 524 -13.44 -0.21 -0.97
N LEU A 525 -12.12 -0.04 -0.86
CA LEU A 525 -11.45 0.24 0.42
C LEU A 525 -11.82 1.61 1.01
N LYS A 526 -12.35 2.53 0.18
CA LYS A 526 -12.81 3.86 0.60
C LYS A 526 -14.24 3.90 1.11
N LEU A 527 -15.01 2.84 0.88
CA LEU A 527 -16.33 2.68 1.47
C LEU A 527 -16.18 2.37 2.95
N GLU A 528 -17.21 2.73 3.73
CA GLU A 528 -17.34 2.18 5.08
C GLU A 528 -17.64 0.69 4.97
N HIS A 529 -18.75 0.37 4.29
CA HIS A 529 -19.10 -1.00 3.96
C HIS A 529 -19.88 -1.11 2.63
N LEU A 530 -19.78 -2.26 1.97
CA LEU A 530 -20.64 -2.67 0.86
C LEU A 530 -21.41 -3.94 1.25
N TYR A 531 -22.73 -3.83 1.37
CA TYR A 531 -23.64 -4.97 1.50
C TYR A 531 -24.14 -5.37 0.12
N HIS A 532 -23.74 -6.53 -0.39
CA HIS A 532 -24.08 -7.02 -1.71
C HIS A 532 -25.11 -8.15 -1.63
N LEU A 533 -26.38 -7.80 -1.79
CA LEU A 533 -27.53 -8.70 -1.73
C LEU A 533 -27.77 -9.30 -3.12
N VAL A 534 -27.74 -10.63 -3.22
CA VAL A 534 -27.82 -11.35 -4.50
C VAL A 534 -28.70 -12.59 -4.37
N GLY A 535 -29.63 -12.79 -5.30
CA GLY A 535 -30.41 -14.02 -5.41
C GLY A 535 -29.62 -15.12 -6.15
N GLU A 536 -29.84 -16.38 -5.77
CA GLU A 536 -29.14 -17.54 -6.35
C GLU A 536 -29.48 -17.77 -7.83
N LYS A 537 -30.65 -17.30 -8.28
CA LYS A 537 -31.10 -17.37 -9.68
C LYS A 537 -30.91 -16.04 -10.42
N ASP A 538 -30.20 -15.07 -9.83
CA ASP A 538 -29.90 -13.79 -10.47
C ASP A 538 -28.81 -13.96 -11.54
N SER A 539 -29.27 -14.14 -12.78
CA SER A 539 -28.39 -14.28 -13.96
C SER A 539 -27.60 -13.01 -14.29
N VAL A 540 -28.05 -11.83 -13.86
CA VAL A 540 -27.40 -10.55 -14.15
C VAL A 540 -26.25 -10.30 -13.18
N ALA A 541 -26.47 -10.50 -11.88
CA ALA A 541 -25.41 -10.44 -10.86
C ALA A 541 -24.27 -11.43 -11.16
N ALA A 542 -24.62 -12.63 -11.66
CA ALA A 542 -23.66 -13.65 -12.08
C ALA A 542 -22.71 -13.19 -13.22
N LEU A 543 -23.10 -12.20 -14.04
CA LEU A 543 -22.23 -11.62 -15.06
C LEU A 543 -21.08 -10.78 -14.48
N GLY A 544 -21.21 -10.29 -13.24
CA GLY A 544 -20.21 -9.43 -12.60
C GLY A 544 -18.79 -9.99 -12.65
N PRO A 545 -18.52 -11.20 -12.11
CA PRO A 545 -17.20 -11.83 -12.17
C PRO A 545 -16.73 -12.25 -13.58
N ILE A 546 -17.63 -12.29 -14.57
CA ILE A 546 -17.29 -12.59 -15.98
C ILE A 546 -16.84 -11.30 -16.68
N LEU A 547 -17.64 -10.24 -16.59
CA LEU A 547 -17.35 -8.94 -17.18
C LEU A 547 -16.17 -8.23 -16.50
N PHE A 548 -15.97 -8.47 -15.20
CA PHE A 548 -14.92 -7.87 -14.39
C PHE A 548 -14.03 -8.96 -13.79
N PRO A 549 -13.02 -9.45 -14.55
CA PRO A 549 -12.16 -10.55 -14.10
C PRO A 549 -11.44 -10.25 -12.79
N GLY A 550 -11.22 -8.97 -12.45
CA GLY A 550 -10.68 -8.57 -11.15
C GLY A 550 -11.51 -8.97 -9.94
N ARG A 551 -12.78 -9.40 -10.10
CA ARG A 551 -13.59 -9.99 -9.00
C ARG A 551 -13.26 -11.47 -8.74
N ARG A 552 -12.44 -12.12 -9.58
CA ARG A 552 -12.03 -13.52 -9.42
C ARG A 552 -10.93 -13.65 -8.37
N LYS A 553 -10.93 -14.76 -7.62
CA LYS A 553 -10.00 -15.02 -6.50
C LYS A 553 -8.52 -15.02 -6.89
N TRP A 554 -8.18 -15.33 -8.15
CA TRP A 554 -6.78 -15.34 -8.62
C TRP A 554 -6.21 -13.93 -8.91
N PHE A 555 -6.98 -12.86 -8.74
CA PHE A 555 -6.49 -11.47 -8.74
C PHE A 555 -6.48 -10.91 -7.30
N PRO A 556 -5.61 -11.42 -6.40
CA PRO A 556 -5.67 -11.08 -4.98
C PRO A 556 -5.47 -9.58 -4.70
N LEU A 557 -4.79 -8.85 -5.59
CA LEU A 557 -4.48 -7.42 -5.45
C LEU A 557 -5.58 -6.48 -5.95
N SER A 558 -6.67 -6.99 -6.53
CA SER A 558 -7.81 -6.14 -6.93
C SER A 558 -8.46 -5.46 -5.72
N TYR A 559 -9.02 -4.26 -5.88
CA TYR A 559 -9.76 -3.59 -4.80
C TYR A 559 -10.90 -4.45 -4.23
N TRP A 560 -11.59 -5.20 -5.09
CA TRP A 560 -12.65 -6.14 -4.69
C TRP A 560 -12.14 -7.21 -3.71
N ASN A 561 -11.16 -8.02 -4.13
CA ASN A 561 -10.64 -9.10 -3.29
C ASN A 561 -9.93 -8.59 -2.02
N ARG A 562 -9.31 -7.41 -2.06
CA ARG A 562 -8.72 -6.76 -0.88
C ARG A 562 -9.81 -6.37 0.11
N ALA A 563 -10.88 -5.71 -0.35
CA ALA A 563 -11.98 -5.29 0.50
C ALA A 563 -12.76 -6.49 1.10
N LEU A 564 -12.97 -7.57 0.34
CA LEU A 564 -13.52 -8.82 0.85
C LEU A 564 -12.66 -9.45 1.97
N ARG A 565 -11.32 -9.49 1.79
CA ARG A 565 -10.43 -10.04 2.83
C ARG A 565 -10.50 -9.23 4.12
N LYS A 566 -10.57 -7.90 3.98
CA LYS A 566 -10.67 -6.91 5.05
C LYS A 566 -12.06 -6.79 5.68
N GLY A 567 -13.05 -7.56 5.23
CA GLY A 567 -14.41 -7.51 5.78
C GLY A 567 -15.22 -6.28 5.39
N LYS A 568 -14.78 -5.46 4.42
CA LYS A 568 -15.51 -4.26 3.93
C LYS A 568 -16.63 -4.57 2.93
N ILE A 569 -16.74 -5.83 2.50
CA ILE A 569 -17.77 -6.30 1.58
C ILE A 569 -18.42 -7.51 2.22
N SER A 570 -19.74 -7.47 2.39
CA SER A 570 -20.56 -8.61 2.77
C SER A 570 -21.37 -9.07 1.57
N GLU A 571 -21.24 -10.34 1.18
CA GLU A 571 -22.11 -10.96 0.18
C GLU A 571 -23.27 -11.66 0.93
N ILE A 572 -24.50 -11.26 0.63
CA ILE A 572 -25.72 -11.69 1.34
C ILE A 572 -26.61 -12.40 0.33
N SER A 573 -26.95 -13.66 0.60
CA SER A 573 -27.88 -14.42 -0.24
C SER A 573 -29.32 -14.00 0.03
N LEU A 574 -30.10 -13.77 -1.04
CA LEU A 574 -31.55 -13.57 -0.97
C LEU A 574 -32.35 -14.87 -1.24
N GLY A 575 -31.68 -16.03 -1.27
CA GLY A 575 -32.32 -17.30 -1.60
C GLY A 575 -32.62 -17.43 -3.11
N PRO A 576 -33.61 -18.24 -3.52
CA PRO A 576 -33.80 -18.66 -4.91
C PRO A 576 -34.45 -17.59 -5.82
N MET A 577 -34.22 -16.30 -5.54
CA MET A 577 -34.75 -15.16 -6.28
C MET A 577 -33.98 -14.90 -7.59
N GLY A 578 -34.69 -14.43 -8.62
CA GLY A 578 -34.13 -13.94 -9.88
C GLY A 578 -33.80 -12.44 -9.85
N HIS A 579 -33.38 -11.87 -10.97
CA HIS A 579 -32.96 -10.45 -11.02
C HIS A 579 -34.13 -9.46 -11.01
N GLN A 580 -35.09 -9.66 -11.94
CA GLN A 580 -36.20 -8.74 -12.22
C GLN A 580 -37.52 -9.54 -12.26
N VAL A 581 -38.66 -8.85 -12.20
CA VAL A 581 -39.99 -9.48 -12.29
C VAL A 581 -40.22 -10.18 -13.65
N PRO A 582 -40.92 -11.33 -13.71
CA PRO A 582 -41.44 -12.12 -12.57
C PRO A 582 -40.37 -12.99 -11.90
N GLY A 583 -40.52 -13.25 -10.60
CA GLY A 583 -39.62 -14.02 -9.73
C GLY A 583 -38.39 -13.27 -9.24
N GLY A 584 -38.32 -11.95 -9.43
CA GLY A 584 -37.19 -11.09 -9.10
C GLY A 584 -37.04 -10.76 -7.61
N ILE A 585 -35.93 -10.11 -7.22
CA ILE A 585 -35.67 -9.68 -5.83
C ILE A 585 -36.64 -8.61 -5.30
N MET A 586 -37.40 -7.95 -6.18
CA MET A 586 -38.39 -6.93 -5.84
C MET A 586 -39.82 -7.36 -6.19
N ASP A 587 -40.06 -8.65 -6.48
CA ASP A 587 -41.37 -9.11 -6.94
C ASP A 587 -42.37 -9.24 -5.77
N PRO A 588 -43.51 -8.51 -5.78
CA PRO A 588 -44.54 -8.67 -4.76
C PRO A 588 -45.41 -9.93 -4.97
N ASN A 589 -45.34 -10.57 -6.13
CA ASN A 589 -46.21 -11.70 -6.51
C ASN A 589 -45.48 -13.06 -6.51
N ALA A 590 -44.21 -13.09 -6.10
CA ALA A 590 -43.43 -14.31 -5.97
C ALA A 590 -43.08 -14.56 -4.51
N ASP A 591 -43.33 -15.78 -4.03
CA ASP A 591 -43.15 -16.13 -2.62
C ASP A 591 -41.93 -17.04 -2.42
N LEU A 592 -41.24 -16.82 -1.31
CA LEU A 592 -40.26 -17.75 -0.76
C LEU A 592 -40.95 -19.01 -0.18
N PRO A 593 -40.21 -20.11 0.06
CA PRO A 593 -40.78 -21.34 0.61
C PRO A 593 -41.49 -21.20 1.97
N ASP A 594 -41.22 -20.12 2.70
CA ASP A 594 -41.85 -19.77 3.99
C ASP A 594 -43.15 -18.95 3.83
N GLY A 595 -43.54 -18.63 2.59
CA GLY A 595 -44.74 -17.87 2.26
C GLY A 595 -44.58 -16.34 2.33
N GLN A 596 -43.37 -15.83 2.57
CA GLN A 596 -43.08 -14.39 2.48
C GLN A 596 -42.84 -13.99 1.01
N SER A 597 -43.39 -12.85 0.58
CA SER A 597 -43.10 -12.33 -0.76
C SER A 597 -41.61 -11.97 -0.90
N HIS A 598 -41.07 -12.08 -2.11
CA HIS A 598 -39.68 -11.69 -2.38
C HIS A 598 -39.44 -10.22 -2.02
N LEU A 599 -40.40 -9.34 -2.32
CA LEU A 599 -40.34 -7.92 -1.98
C LEU A 599 -40.23 -7.69 -0.47
N ASP A 600 -41.11 -8.31 0.33
CA ASP A 600 -41.12 -8.14 1.78
C ASP A 600 -39.83 -8.65 2.42
N TYR A 601 -39.33 -9.79 1.94
CA TYR A 601 -38.05 -10.35 2.41
C TYR A 601 -36.88 -9.39 2.10
N THR A 602 -36.80 -8.86 0.88
CA THR A 602 -35.75 -7.91 0.50
C THR A 602 -35.82 -6.63 1.32
N ILE A 603 -37.01 -6.10 1.61
CA ILE A 603 -37.18 -4.93 2.49
C ILE A 603 -36.73 -5.25 3.91
N ALA A 604 -37.07 -6.43 4.45
CA ALA A 604 -36.63 -6.84 5.78
C ALA A 604 -35.09 -6.92 5.88
N GLN A 605 -34.40 -7.40 4.84
CA GLN A 605 -32.94 -7.40 4.80
C GLN A 605 -32.36 -5.97 4.79
N ILE A 606 -32.95 -5.06 4.01
CA ILE A 606 -32.53 -3.64 3.97
C ILE A 606 -32.73 -2.97 5.33
N GLN A 607 -33.89 -3.16 5.96
CA GLN A 607 -34.18 -2.61 7.28
C GLN A 607 -33.20 -3.11 8.33
N SER A 608 -32.91 -4.41 8.33
CA SER A 608 -31.94 -5.00 9.25
C SER A 608 -30.57 -4.34 9.09
N ILE A 609 -30.11 -4.08 7.86
CA ILE A 609 -28.84 -3.37 7.59
C ILE A 609 -28.90 -1.94 8.12
N LEU A 610 -29.96 -1.19 7.78
CA LEU A 610 -30.09 0.22 8.16
C LEU A 610 -30.24 0.46 9.67
N ASN A 611 -30.83 -0.49 10.39
CA ASN A 611 -30.97 -0.44 11.85
C ASN A 611 -29.72 -0.92 12.60
N ALA A 612 -28.68 -1.35 11.89
CA ALA A 612 -27.50 -2.02 12.46
C ALA A 612 -27.82 -3.30 13.25
N ASP A 613 -29.04 -3.85 13.08
CA ASP A 613 -29.48 -5.14 13.64
C ASP A 613 -29.04 -6.32 12.76
N PHE A 614 -28.46 -6.03 11.59
CA PHE A 614 -27.95 -7.03 10.68
C PHE A 614 -26.71 -7.68 11.27
N LEU A 615 -26.94 -8.79 11.98
CA LEU A 615 -25.95 -9.82 12.18
C LEU A 615 -25.57 -10.34 10.79
N VAL A 616 -24.57 -9.72 10.16
CA VAL A 616 -23.90 -10.37 9.04
C VAL A 616 -23.45 -11.71 9.62
N ASN A 617 -24.08 -12.80 9.20
CA ASN A 617 -23.50 -14.13 9.26
C ASN A 617 -22.31 -14.14 8.28
N THR A 618 -21.35 -13.24 8.48
CA THR A 618 -19.97 -13.54 8.19
C THR A 618 -19.74 -14.70 9.14
N PRO A 619 -19.52 -15.94 8.66
CA PRO A 619 -19.19 -17.02 9.57
C PRO A 619 -18.10 -16.46 10.49
N PRO A 620 -18.33 -16.42 11.82
CA PRO A 620 -17.42 -15.75 12.73
C PRO A 620 -16.06 -16.33 12.41
N ARG A 621 -15.18 -15.49 11.85
CA ARG A 621 -13.85 -15.97 11.52
C ARG A 621 -13.25 -16.30 12.88
N PRO A 622 -12.89 -17.58 13.12
CA PRO A 622 -12.34 -17.94 14.41
C PRO A 622 -11.11 -17.06 14.62
N LYS A 623 -11.09 -16.32 15.74
CA LYS A 623 -9.92 -15.56 16.14
C LYS A 623 -8.76 -16.55 16.22
N THR A 624 -7.70 -16.28 15.47
CA THR A 624 -6.48 -17.06 15.59
C THR A 624 -5.85 -16.72 16.94
N THR A 625 -5.70 -17.70 17.83
CA THR A 625 -5.02 -17.49 19.12
C THR A 625 -3.57 -17.14 18.87
N SER A 626 -3.11 -16.05 19.47
CA SER A 626 -1.71 -15.61 19.40
C SER A 626 -0.80 -16.51 20.24
N ASN A 627 0.49 -16.56 19.92
CA ASN A 627 1.47 -17.26 20.76
C ASN A 627 1.57 -16.60 22.13
N TYR A 628 1.50 -15.28 22.21
CA TYR A 628 1.43 -14.53 23.46
C TYR A 628 0.28 -15.04 24.35
N GLU A 629 -0.94 -15.14 23.82
CA GLU A 629 -2.09 -15.65 24.59
C GLU A 629 -1.87 -17.10 25.07
N LEU A 630 -1.23 -17.95 24.27
CA LEU A 630 -0.85 -19.31 24.69
C LEU A 630 0.20 -19.28 25.80
N TYR A 631 1.27 -18.50 25.65
CA TYR A 631 2.36 -18.38 26.61
C TYR A 631 1.86 -17.88 27.97
N LYS A 632 0.90 -16.95 27.97
CA LYS A 632 0.28 -16.40 29.18
C LYS A 632 -0.59 -17.41 29.94
N GLN A 633 -0.93 -18.57 29.37
CA GLN A 633 -1.65 -19.62 30.09
C GLN A 633 -0.78 -20.27 31.19
N ALA A 634 0.54 -20.23 31.05
CA ALA A 634 1.43 -20.75 32.08
C ALA A 634 1.58 -19.75 33.25
N PRO A 635 1.36 -20.17 34.51
CA PRO A 635 1.39 -19.28 35.67
C PRO A 635 2.70 -18.49 35.81
N PHE A 636 3.85 -19.11 35.54
CA PHE A 636 5.17 -18.47 35.68
C PHE A 636 5.45 -17.34 34.66
N ASN A 637 4.62 -17.19 33.63
CA ASN A 637 4.65 -16.07 32.67
C ASN A 637 3.78 -14.88 33.12
N ASN A 638 3.16 -14.96 34.30
CA ASN A 638 2.28 -13.93 34.84
C ASN A 638 2.91 -13.25 36.05
N HIS A 639 2.84 -11.91 36.11
CA HIS A 639 3.43 -11.15 37.20
C HIS A 639 2.91 -11.50 38.61
N PRO A 640 1.63 -11.88 38.84
CA PRO A 640 1.15 -12.22 40.19
C PRO A 640 1.76 -13.50 40.76
N TYR A 641 2.41 -14.32 39.91
CA TYR A 641 3.09 -15.53 40.34
C TYR A 641 4.29 -15.27 41.26
N TYR A 642 4.85 -14.05 41.20
CA TYR A 642 6.04 -13.66 41.95
C TYR A 642 5.69 -12.60 43.00
N PRO A 643 5.65 -12.94 44.31
CA PRO A 643 5.31 -11.98 45.37
C PRO A 643 6.29 -10.80 45.42
N LEU A 644 5.78 -9.60 45.70
CA LEU A 644 6.63 -8.40 45.82
C LEU A 644 7.45 -8.40 47.11
N ASP A 645 6.84 -8.81 48.21
CA ASP A 645 7.51 -9.03 49.49
C ASP A 645 8.25 -10.38 49.46
N GLN A 646 9.53 -10.33 49.09
CA GLN A 646 10.42 -11.49 49.11
C GLN A 646 11.82 -11.06 49.56
N SER A 647 12.48 -11.93 50.33
CA SER A 647 13.90 -11.80 50.65
C SER A 647 14.73 -12.67 49.71
N ILE A 648 15.76 -12.06 49.12
CA ILE A 648 16.80 -12.75 48.37
C ILE A 648 18.11 -12.69 49.13
N GLU A 649 18.94 -13.73 49.00
CA GLU A 649 20.26 -13.75 49.63
C GLU A 649 21.21 -12.82 48.85
N PRO A 650 21.66 -11.68 49.42
CA PRO A 650 22.43 -10.68 48.66
C PRO A 650 23.82 -11.16 48.23
N GLN A 651 24.29 -12.28 48.81
CA GLN A 651 25.52 -12.95 48.38
C GLN A 651 25.35 -13.70 47.06
N TRP A 652 24.14 -14.20 46.78
CA TRP A 652 23.83 -15.04 45.62
C TRP A 652 23.16 -14.26 44.49
N TYR A 653 22.30 -13.30 44.86
CA TYR A 653 21.46 -12.58 43.93
C TYR A 653 21.63 -11.07 44.02
N ARG A 654 21.47 -10.40 42.88
CA ARG A 654 21.48 -8.93 42.75
C ARG A 654 20.27 -8.45 41.96
N PRO A 655 19.72 -7.26 42.27
CA PRO A 655 18.70 -6.65 41.43
C PRO A 655 19.26 -6.31 40.05
N ILE A 656 18.43 -6.41 39.00
CA ILE A 656 18.85 -6.11 37.63
C ILE A 656 19.14 -4.60 37.47
N ALA A 657 18.30 -3.75 38.05
CA ALA A 657 18.43 -2.29 38.01
C ALA A 657 17.91 -1.63 39.30
N PRO A 658 18.29 -0.37 39.59
CA PRO A 658 17.82 0.34 40.78
C PRO A 658 16.30 0.50 40.83
N TRP A 659 15.68 0.92 39.72
CA TRP A 659 14.24 1.09 39.58
C TRP A 659 13.68 0.04 38.62
N MET A 660 12.82 -0.83 39.12
CA MET A 660 12.11 -1.84 38.33
C MET A 660 10.65 -1.88 38.71
N GLY A 661 9.78 -2.14 37.74
CA GLY A 661 8.35 -2.14 38.00
C GLY A 661 7.53 -2.47 36.78
N ARG A 662 6.21 -2.55 36.99
CA ARG A 662 5.24 -2.83 35.94
C ARG A 662 4.61 -1.55 35.43
N LEU A 663 4.57 -1.39 34.12
CA LEU A 663 3.83 -0.31 33.48
C LEU A 663 2.35 -0.63 33.46
N ILE A 664 1.54 0.36 33.82
CA ILE A 664 0.08 0.28 33.85
C ILE A 664 -0.47 1.44 33.02
N LEU A 665 -1.30 1.12 32.03
CA LEU A 665 -1.98 2.12 31.21
C LEU A 665 -3.02 2.86 32.07
N PRO A 666 -2.96 4.20 32.18
CA PRO A 666 -3.97 4.95 32.93
C PRO A 666 -5.35 4.82 32.30
N GLN A 667 -6.40 4.72 33.11
CA GLN A 667 -7.78 4.79 32.62
C GLN A 667 -8.06 6.17 32.00
N PRO A 668 -8.98 6.28 31.01
CA PRO A 668 -9.30 7.55 30.35
C PRO A 668 -9.59 8.72 31.30
N SER A 669 -10.22 8.47 32.46
CA SER A 669 -10.49 9.46 33.51
C SER A 669 -9.23 10.03 34.15
N ASP A 670 -8.19 9.21 34.28
CA ASP A 670 -7.00 9.50 35.06
C ASP A 670 -5.87 10.07 34.20
N ARG A 671 -5.95 9.92 32.86
CA ARG A 671 -4.91 10.36 31.90
C ARG A 671 -4.46 11.80 32.12
N ARG A 672 -5.40 12.72 32.38
CA ARG A 672 -5.09 14.15 32.61
C ARG A 672 -4.30 14.40 33.88
N HIS A 673 -4.51 13.58 34.90
CA HIS A 673 -3.79 13.62 36.17
C HIS A 673 -2.42 12.96 36.04
N VAL A 674 -2.36 11.76 35.44
CA VAL A 674 -1.12 10.98 35.34
C VAL A 674 -0.12 11.61 34.38
N ARG A 675 -0.57 12.12 33.21
CA ARG A 675 0.28 12.71 32.16
C ARG A 675 1.49 11.84 31.79
N GLY A 676 1.25 10.55 31.61
CA GLY A 676 2.29 9.54 31.43
C GLY A 676 1.69 8.14 31.61
N ALA A 677 2.38 7.27 32.35
CA ALA A 677 1.87 5.97 32.73
C ALA A 677 1.90 5.79 34.26
N TRP A 678 1.13 4.84 34.77
CA TRP A 678 1.33 4.37 36.14
C TRP A 678 2.51 3.39 36.17
N PHE A 679 3.28 3.42 37.25
CA PHE A 679 4.39 2.51 37.49
C PHE A 679 4.20 1.85 38.85
N GLU A 680 3.95 0.55 38.86
CA GLU A 680 3.91 -0.25 40.08
C GLU A 680 5.34 -0.66 40.44
N VAL A 681 5.87 -0.08 41.51
CA VAL A 681 7.27 -0.26 41.88
C VAL A 681 7.47 -1.68 42.41
N HIS A 682 8.33 -2.45 41.75
CA HIS A 682 8.68 -3.82 42.16
C HIS A 682 10.04 -3.88 42.88
N HIS A 683 10.89 -2.90 42.62
CA HIS A 683 12.17 -2.68 43.30
C HIS A 683 12.53 -1.20 43.22
N ALA A 684 13.09 -0.67 44.30
CA ALA A 684 13.55 0.70 44.44
C ALA A 684 14.96 0.74 45.05
N PRO A 685 15.77 1.77 44.76
CA PRO A 685 17.06 1.98 45.42
C PRO A 685 16.88 2.29 46.92
N ALA A 686 18.00 2.19 47.65
CA ALA A 686 18.03 2.45 49.08
C ALA A 686 17.46 3.84 49.43
N GLY A 687 16.60 3.91 50.43
CA GLY A 687 15.89 5.12 50.86
C GLY A 687 14.49 5.30 50.26
N TYR A 688 14.09 4.46 49.30
CA TYR A 688 12.77 4.49 48.65
C TYR A 688 12.01 3.16 48.73
N GLU A 689 12.41 2.26 49.64
CA GLU A 689 11.83 0.93 49.80
C GLU A 689 10.34 0.96 50.15
N SER A 690 9.88 2.03 50.80
CA SER A 690 8.46 2.25 51.12
C SER A 690 7.56 2.37 49.88
N LEU A 691 8.13 2.65 48.71
CA LEU A 691 7.40 2.71 47.45
C LEU A 691 7.18 1.33 46.84
N ILE A 692 7.88 0.28 47.27
CA ILE A 692 7.70 -1.08 46.73
C ILE A 692 6.25 -1.53 46.97
N GLY A 693 5.61 -2.01 45.91
CA GLY A 693 4.19 -2.36 45.87
C GLY A 693 3.23 -1.19 45.66
N GLN A 694 3.72 0.05 45.71
CA GLN A 694 2.90 1.24 45.45
C GLN A 694 2.84 1.55 43.94
N LYS A 695 1.72 2.16 43.54
CA LYS A 695 1.57 2.75 42.20
C LYS A 695 1.98 4.22 42.26
N VAL A 696 3.00 4.58 41.50
CA VAL A 696 3.52 5.94 41.38
C VAL A 696 3.33 6.46 39.95
N MET A 697 3.28 7.78 39.78
CA MET A 697 3.19 8.38 38.45
C MET A 697 4.55 8.33 37.77
N LEU A 698 4.60 7.89 36.52
CA LEU A 698 5.80 7.91 35.68
C LEU A 698 5.61 8.93 34.55
N ARG A 699 6.48 9.94 34.52
CA ARG A 699 6.41 11.06 33.58
C ARG A 699 7.73 11.30 32.87
N TRP A 700 7.67 12.06 31.79
CA TRP A 700 8.85 12.55 31.11
C TRP A 700 9.44 13.76 31.83
N ALA A 701 10.76 13.82 31.94
CA ALA A 701 11.45 14.96 32.52
C ALA A 701 11.17 16.26 31.74
N GLU A 702 11.12 17.39 32.45
CA GLU A 702 10.61 18.67 31.95
C GLU A 702 11.60 19.47 31.08
N ASN A 703 12.59 18.83 30.46
CA ASN A 703 13.60 19.48 29.62
C ASN A 703 13.15 19.65 28.16
N SER A 704 13.77 20.59 27.44
CA SER A 704 13.35 20.98 26.08
C SER A 704 13.53 19.88 25.03
N ILE A 705 14.59 19.06 25.16
CA ILE A 705 14.90 17.98 24.21
C ILE A 705 13.86 16.85 24.31
N VAL A 706 13.57 16.40 25.54
CA VAL A 706 12.59 15.36 25.81
C VAL A 706 11.20 15.81 25.38
N LYS A 707 10.79 17.04 25.71
CA LYS A 707 9.48 17.59 25.27
C LYS A 707 9.32 17.61 23.75
N GLN A 708 10.35 18.02 23.02
CA GLN A 708 10.31 18.03 21.55
C GLN A 708 10.20 16.61 20.98
N TRP A 709 10.96 15.66 21.54
CA TRP A 709 10.91 14.26 21.14
C TRP A 709 9.54 13.63 21.43
N VAL A 710 9.02 13.76 22.65
CA VAL A 710 7.69 13.26 23.04
C VAL A 710 6.63 13.81 22.09
N ARG A 711 6.60 15.13 21.88
CA ARG A 711 5.64 15.77 20.98
C ARG A 711 5.73 15.25 19.54
N ALA A 712 6.92 14.92 19.06
CA ALA A 712 7.14 14.44 17.70
C ALA A 712 6.62 13.01 17.46
N VAL A 713 6.37 12.23 18.52
CA VAL A 713 5.89 10.85 18.43
C VAL A 713 4.54 10.62 19.11
N THR A 714 3.91 11.69 19.61
CA THR A 714 2.54 11.66 20.13
C THR A 714 1.57 11.77 18.95
N HIS A 715 0.67 10.80 18.82
CA HIS A 715 -0.33 10.76 17.76
C HIS A 715 -1.71 10.39 18.29
N ASP A 716 -2.75 10.79 17.57
CA ASP A 716 -4.07 10.20 17.74
C ASP A 716 -4.05 8.78 17.14
N VAL A 717 -4.66 7.82 17.82
CA VAL A 717 -4.67 6.42 17.41
C VAL A 717 -6.08 6.04 16.97
N HIS A 718 -6.20 5.64 15.72
CA HIS A 718 -7.40 5.08 15.13
C HIS A 718 -7.02 3.96 14.19
N PHE A 719 -7.49 2.76 14.50
CA PHE A 719 -7.07 1.57 13.78
C PHE A 719 -7.48 1.68 12.31
N SER A 720 -6.50 1.46 11.44
CA SER A 720 -6.78 1.18 10.04
C SER A 720 -7.53 -0.14 9.94
N VAL A 721 -8.22 -0.33 8.82
CA VAL A 721 -8.97 -1.58 8.58
C VAL A 721 -8.06 -2.81 8.60
N ASP A 722 -6.78 -2.65 8.22
CA ASP A 722 -5.80 -3.74 8.35
C ASP A 722 -5.47 -4.03 9.81
N ALA A 723 -5.28 -2.98 10.62
CA ALA A 723 -4.99 -3.12 12.05
C ALA A 723 -6.17 -3.74 12.80
N GLU A 724 -7.40 -3.29 12.49
CA GLU A 724 -8.63 -3.86 13.04
C GLU A 724 -8.74 -5.34 12.68
N TYR A 725 -8.52 -5.67 11.39
CA TYR A 725 -8.57 -7.05 10.92
C TYR A 725 -7.52 -7.95 11.57
N SER A 726 -6.25 -7.53 11.60
CA SER A 726 -5.17 -8.34 12.16
C SER A 726 -5.26 -8.48 13.68
N SER A 727 -5.73 -7.43 14.37
CA SER A 727 -6.03 -7.45 15.81
C SER A 727 -7.17 -8.40 16.15
N GLN A 728 -8.31 -8.30 15.45
CA GLN A 728 -9.49 -9.09 15.77
C GLN A 728 -9.38 -10.56 15.32
N TYR A 729 -8.72 -10.82 14.18
CA TYR A 729 -8.75 -12.14 13.53
C TYR A 729 -7.37 -12.75 13.23
N GLY A 730 -6.32 -11.94 13.15
CA GLY A 730 -4.99 -12.33 12.62
C GLY A 730 -4.02 -12.94 13.63
N GLY A 731 -4.36 -12.98 14.92
CA GLY A 731 -3.51 -13.53 15.98
C GLY A 731 -2.25 -12.73 16.28
N THR A 732 -2.09 -11.53 15.70
CA THR A 732 -1.03 -10.59 16.06
C THR A 732 -1.48 -9.72 17.22
N ILE A 733 -0.56 -9.39 18.12
CA ILE A 733 -0.84 -8.48 19.25
C ILE A 733 -0.75 -7.04 18.77
N HIS A 734 -1.75 -6.21 19.10
CA HIS A 734 -1.86 -4.79 18.77
C HIS A 734 -2.15 -3.95 20.03
N PRO A 735 -1.90 -2.63 20.02
CA PRO A 735 -2.23 -1.74 21.13
C PRO A 735 -3.71 -1.37 21.14
N ASP A 736 -4.59 -2.37 21.15
CA ASP A 736 -6.06 -2.25 21.07
C ASP A 736 -6.64 -1.35 22.16
N ARG A 737 -6.04 -1.39 23.36
CA ARG A 737 -6.45 -0.58 24.52
C ARG A 737 -6.37 0.94 24.32
N VAL A 738 -5.62 1.41 23.31
CA VAL A 738 -5.53 2.82 22.94
C VAL A 738 -6.17 3.12 21.59
N ASN A 739 -6.91 2.18 21.00
CA ASN A 739 -7.70 2.48 19.81
C ASN A 739 -8.73 3.57 20.12
N HIS A 740 -8.90 4.51 19.19
CA HIS A 740 -9.70 5.74 19.32
C HIS A 740 -9.24 6.75 20.38
N TRP A 741 -8.05 6.57 20.97
CA TRP A 741 -7.51 7.57 21.90
C TRP A 741 -6.81 8.71 21.16
N GLN A 742 -7.01 9.93 21.63
CA GLN A 742 -6.28 11.10 21.15
C GLN A 742 -4.99 11.31 21.95
N GLN A 743 -3.99 11.89 21.28
CA GLN A 743 -2.72 12.31 21.84
C GLN A 743 -2.02 11.22 22.67
N VAL A 744 -1.95 10.00 22.12
CA VAL A 744 -1.28 8.86 22.76
C VAL A 744 0.23 9.08 22.73
N GLY A 745 0.84 9.19 23.91
CA GLY A 745 2.28 9.39 24.06
C GLY A 745 3.12 8.12 24.02
N PRO A 746 4.46 8.23 24.03
CA PRO A 746 5.37 7.08 23.98
C PRO A 746 5.32 6.17 25.22
N LEU A 747 5.00 6.70 26.41
CA LEU A 747 4.78 5.88 27.62
C LEU A 747 3.44 5.15 27.57
N GLU A 748 2.38 5.82 27.14
CA GLU A 748 1.04 5.24 27.02
C GLU A 748 1.05 4.13 25.96
N SER A 749 1.65 4.36 24.78
CA SER A 749 1.79 3.33 23.75
C SER A 749 2.61 2.12 24.20
N LEU A 750 3.68 2.34 24.98
CA LEU A 750 4.45 1.24 25.56
C LEU A 750 3.58 0.45 26.55
N ALA A 751 2.99 1.13 27.53
CA ALA A 751 2.11 0.50 28.51
C ALA A 751 0.93 -0.24 27.87
N ALA A 752 0.43 0.25 26.72
CA ALA A 752 -0.67 -0.31 25.94
C ALA A 752 -0.28 -1.44 24.96
N SER A 753 1.01 -1.78 24.81
CA SER A 753 1.47 -2.64 23.71
C SER A 753 0.94 -4.08 23.77
N HIS A 754 0.56 -4.56 24.94
CA HIS A 754 -0.12 -5.84 25.14
C HIS A 754 -1.61 -5.65 25.46
N PRO A 755 -2.44 -6.72 25.42
CA PRO A 755 -3.86 -6.62 25.81
C PRO A 755 -4.09 -6.40 27.31
N ILE A 756 -3.06 -6.57 28.15
CA ILE A 756 -3.11 -6.40 29.61
C ILE A 756 -1.87 -5.66 30.12
N ASP A 757 -1.94 -5.13 31.35
CA ASP A 757 -0.80 -4.47 32.00
C ASP A 757 0.18 -5.51 32.57
N ASP A 758 1.09 -6.02 31.75
CA ASP A 758 2.06 -7.05 32.17
C ASP A 758 3.51 -6.78 31.76
N LEU A 759 3.79 -5.60 31.22
CA LEU A 759 5.15 -5.18 30.88
C LEU A 759 5.94 -4.80 32.13
N THR A 760 6.94 -5.61 32.46
CA THR A 760 7.96 -5.29 33.48
C THR A 760 9.14 -4.60 32.83
N VAL A 761 9.53 -3.45 33.39
CA VAL A 761 10.58 -2.59 32.84
C VAL A 761 11.56 -2.16 33.92
N MET A 762 12.79 -1.86 33.50
CA MET A 762 13.74 -1.06 34.26
C MET A 762 13.79 0.37 33.74
N LEU A 763 13.87 1.34 34.65
CA LEU A 763 14.06 2.74 34.29
C LEU A 763 15.56 3.00 34.05
N GLN A 764 15.86 3.79 33.02
CA GLN A 764 17.23 4.18 32.70
C GLN A 764 17.61 5.44 33.48
N ASP A 765 18.82 5.48 34.01
CA ASP A 765 19.33 6.67 34.69
C ASP A 765 19.53 7.84 33.72
N PRO A 766 19.35 9.09 34.17
CA PRO A 766 18.91 9.46 35.52
C PRO A 766 17.38 9.35 35.71
N VAL A 767 16.97 8.96 36.93
CA VAL A 767 15.57 9.01 37.40
C VAL A 767 15.44 10.07 38.48
N GLU A 768 14.61 11.09 38.23
CA GLU A 768 14.32 12.16 39.19
C GLU A 768 13.02 11.87 39.93
N ILE A 769 12.91 12.32 41.19
CA ILE A 769 11.78 12.00 42.06
C ILE A 769 11.25 13.27 42.72
N GLU A 770 9.94 13.48 42.61
CA GLU A 770 9.23 14.58 43.26
C GLU A 770 7.93 14.04 43.87
N GLY A 771 7.88 13.99 45.20
CA GLY A 771 6.76 13.36 45.91
C GLY A 771 6.59 11.89 45.51
N SER A 772 5.44 11.55 44.91
CA SER A 772 5.12 10.22 44.38
C SER A 772 5.22 10.12 42.85
N THR A 773 6.00 11.01 42.22
CA THR A 773 6.21 11.03 40.77
C THR A 773 7.67 10.76 40.42
N LEU A 774 7.89 9.83 39.49
CA LEU A 774 9.18 9.54 38.88
C LEU A 774 9.26 10.20 37.50
N TYR A 775 10.37 10.88 37.23
CA TYR A 775 10.65 11.51 35.94
C TYR A 775 11.83 10.84 35.25
N ILE A 776 11.63 10.51 33.97
CA ILE A 776 12.62 9.81 33.14
C ILE A 776 12.98 10.61 31.90
N HIS A 777 14.20 10.40 31.41
CA HIS A 777 14.73 11.04 30.20
C HIS A 777 14.72 10.11 28.98
N HIS A 778 14.70 8.79 29.22
CA HIS A 778 14.72 7.75 28.20
C HIS A 778 13.54 6.79 28.38
N PRO A 779 13.04 6.16 27.31
CA PRO A 779 12.05 5.09 27.44
C PRO A 779 12.55 3.97 28.37
N PRO A 780 11.66 3.40 29.20
CA PRO A 780 12.00 2.22 30.00
C PRO A 780 12.44 1.05 29.12
N SER A 781 13.34 0.21 29.65
CA SER A 781 13.76 -1.03 28.98
C SER A 781 12.99 -2.23 29.51
N GLU A 782 12.38 -3.03 28.63
CA GLU A 782 11.73 -4.27 29.04
C GLU A 782 12.75 -5.29 29.56
N ILE A 783 12.40 -5.94 30.66
CA ILE A 783 13.23 -6.93 31.35
C ILE A 783 12.40 -8.18 31.69
N THR A 784 13.09 -9.31 31.80
CA THR A 784 12.54 -10.52 32.42
C THR A 784 13.28 -10.80 33.73
N GLY A 785 12.52 -11.10 34.78
CA GLY A 785 13.02 -11.26 36.15
C GLY A 785 13.18 -9.95 36.92
N ARG A 786 13.45 -10.05 38.22
CA ARG A 786 13.79 -8.91 39.10
C ARG A 786 15.22 -8.99 39.61
N TYR A 787 15.71 -10.22 39.77
CA TYR A 787 17.04 -10.51 40.28
C TYR A 787 17.79 -11.39 39.31
N TYR A 788 19.12 -11.32 39.37
CA TYR A 788 20.00 -12.24 38.70
C TYR A 788 21.04 -12.82 39.66
N GLY A 789 21.45 -14.05 39.39
CA GLY A 789 22.51 -14.77 40.09
C GLY A 789 23.45 -15.43 39.10
N LEU A 790 24.61 -15.90 39.56
CA LEU A 790 25.59 -16.61 38.73
C LEU A 790 25.79 -18.03 39.27
N VAL A 791 25.40 -19.03 38.48
CA VAL A 791 25.30 -20.43 38.94
C VAL A 791 25.89 -21.43 37.96
N ARG A 792 26.23 -22.61 38.46
CA ARG A 792 26.48 -23.83 37.67
C ARG A 792 25.37 -24.84 37.99
N PHE A 793 24.80 -25.46 36.96
CA PHE A 793 23.81 -26.53 37.14
C PHE A 793 24.52 -27.84 37.47
N GLU A 794 24.23 -28.45 38.62
CA GLU A 794 24.90 -29.67 39.08
C GLU A 794 24.10 -30.92 38.67
N ALA A 795 22.79 -30.91 38.94
CA ALA A 795 21.92 -32.04 38.61
C ALA A 795 20.47 -31.60 38.44
N ALA A 796 19.76 -32.24 37.51
CA ALA A 796 18.30 -32.20 37.45
C ALA A 796 17.70 -33.11 38.54
N ILE A 797 16.65 -32.65 39.22
CA ILE A 797 15.91 -33.46 40.17
C ILE A 797 14.86 -34.27 39.39
N ALA A 798 14.99 -35.60 39.42
CA ALA A 798 14.18 -36.51 38.61
C ALA A 798 12.67 -36.28 38.80
N GLU A 799 11.93 -36.35 37.69
CA GLU A 799 10.46 -36.17 37.64
C GLU A 799 9.95 -34.81 38.14
N THR A 800 10.82 -33.80 38.20
CA THR A 800 10.45 -32.42 38.57
C THR A 800 11.00 -31.40 37.57
N ASP A 801 10.58 -30.15 37.71
CA ASP A 801 11.17 -29.00 37.02
C ASP A 801 12.30 -28.34 37.83
N ARG A 802 12.82 -29.00 38.86
CA ARG A 802 13.83 -28.47 39.80
C ARG A 802 15.23 -28.92 39.44
N PHE A 803 16.20 -28.05 39.71
CA PHE A 803 17.62 -28.28 39.48
C PHE A 803 18.41 -27.87 40.72
N GLN A 804 19.39 -28.70 41.08
CA GLN A 804 20.40 -28.32 42.06
C GLN A 804 21.46 -27.47 41.35
N VAL A 805 21.78 -26.31 41.94
CA VAL A 805 22.77 -25.37 41.42
C VAL A 805 23.77 -24.97 42.49
N SER A 806 25.00 -24.71 42.06
CA SER A 806 26.04 -24.12 42.91
C SER A 806 26.24 -22.66 42.54
N HIS A 807 26.32 -21.78 43.54
CA HIS A 807 26.56 -20.35 43.35
C HIS A 807 28.03 -20.02 43.19
N PHE A 808 28.32 -19.01 42.38
CA PHE A 808 29.68 -18.50 42.17
C PHE A 808 30.24 -17.83 43.42
N ASN A 809 31.45 -18.21 43.79
CA ASN A 809 32.19 -17.62 44.90
C ASN A 809 33.26 -16.67 44.35
N ARG A 810 33.09 -15.39 44.68
CA ARG A 810 34.03 -14.33 44.25
C ARG A 810 35.46 -14.55 44.77
N ALA A 811 35.62 -15.14 45.96
CA ALA A 811 36.92 -15.32 46.59
C ALA A 811 37.73 -16.46 45.96
N THR A 812 37.10 -17.60 45.68
CA THR A 812 37.75 -18.78 45.07
C THR A 812 37.73 -18.74 43.54
N ARG A 813 36.85 -17.92 42.94
CA ARG A 813 36.57 -17.83 41.50
C ARG A 813 35.98 -19.13 40.92
N ASP A 814 35.33 -19.95 41.75
CA ASP A 814 34.66 -21.21 41.37
C ASP A 814 33.21 -21.26 41.90
N PHE A 815 32.45 -22.29 41.54
CA PHE A 815 31.06 -22.51 41.97
C PHE A 815 31.01 -23.35 43.26
N ASP A 816 31.51 -22.78 44.36
CA ASP A 816 31.56 -23.41 45.68
C ASP A 816 30.97 -22.53 46.81
N GLN A 817 30.26 -21.44 46.48
CA GLN A 817 29.69 -20.52 47.48
C GLN A 817 28.56 -21.14 48.29
N GLY A 818 27.77 -22.04 47.68
CA GLY A 818 26.61 -22.66 48.30
C GLY A 818 25.74 -23.38 47.27
N LEU A 819 24.99 -24.38 47.75
CA LEU A 819 24.03 -25.14 46.95
C LEU A 819 22.62 -24.59 47.16
N GLU A 820 21.88 -24.41 46.07
CA GLU A 820 20.47 -24.03 46.09
C GLU A 820 19.68 -24.91 45.13
N GLU A 821 18.40 -25.08 45.40
CA GLU A 821 17.47 -25.67 44.46
C GLU A 821 16.69 -24.56 43.74
N VAL A 822 16.73 -24.56 42.41
CA VAL A 822 16.02 -23.60 41.56
C VAL A 822 15.05 -24.32 40.65
N ARG A 823 14.03 -23.61 40.15
CA ARG A 823 13.02 -24.15 39.23
C ARG A 823 13.21 -23.65 37.83
N LEU A 824 13.12 -24.56 36.87
CA LEU A 824 13.08 -24.31 35.44
C LEU A 824 11.79 -24.91 34.84
N PRO A 825 10.62 -24.28 35.06
CA PRO A 825 9.35 -24.78 34.53
C PRO A 825 9.39 -25.05 33.02
N GLU A 826 8.63 -26.04 32.56
CA GLU A 826 8.50 -26.34 31.14
C GLU A 826 7.78 -25.20 30.41
N VAL A 827 8.29 -24.83 29.24
CA VAL A 827 7.77 -23.70 28.46
C VAL A 827 6.60 -24.13 27.58
N VAL A 828 5.68 -23.21 27.30
CA VAL A 828 4.54 -23.47 26.43
C VAL A 828 4.99 -23.51 24.97
N VAL A 829 4.56 -24.55 24.24
CA VAL A 829 4.85 -24.72 22.82
C VAL A 829 3.84 -23.96 21.98
N ALA A 830 4.33 -23.09 21.09
CA ALA A 830 3.51 -22.49 20.05
C ALA A 830 3.41 -23.44 18.84
N GLN A 831 2.20 -23.93 18.55
CA GLN A 831 1.96 -24.90 17.47
C GLN A 831 2.40 -24.42 16.08
N CYS A 832 2.41 -23.10 15.84
CA CYS A 832 2.80 -22.52 14.56
C CYS A 832 4.31 -22.62 14.26
N TYR A 833 5.18 -22.64 15.27
CA TYR A 833 6.62 -22.83 15.11
C TYR A 833 7.00 -24.31 15.07
N GLY A 834 6.21 -25.17 15.71
CA GLY A 834 6.48 -26.59 15.83
C GLY A 834 7.57 -26.97 16.83
N SER A 835 8.28 -25.99 17.43
CA SER A 835 9.37 -26.17 18.41
C SER A 835 9.11 -25.43 19.73
N THR A 836 9.77 -25.85 20.82
CA THR A 836 9.79 -25.13 22.10
C THR A 836 10.69 -23.88 22.00
N PRO A 837 10.32 -22.71 22.58
CA PRO A 837 11.17 -21.51 22.56
C PRO A 837 12.52 -21.67 23.30
N SER A 838 12.57 -22.56 24.29
CA SER A 838 13.77 -22.96 25.02
C SER A 838 13.56 -24.34 25.62
N THR A 839 14.65 -25.06 25.93
CA THR A 839 14.60 -26.30 26.73
C THR A 839 15.64 -26.28 27.85
N ALA A 840 15.31 -26.91 28.98
CA ALA A 840 16.23 -27.16 30.09
C ALA A 840 16.85 -28.58 30.03
N ASN A 841 16.45 -29.38 29.04
CA ASN A 841 16.92 -30.76 28.89
C ASN A 841 18.45 -30.80 28.80
N GLN A 842 19.10 -31.54 29.71
CA GLN A 842 20.56 -31.70 29.75
C GLN A 842 21.35 -30.39 29.88
N ILE A 843 20.77 -29.34 30.47
CA ILE A 843 21.47 -28.06 30.65
C ILE A 843 22.72 -28.21 31.52
N GLU A 844 22.72 -29.14 32.47
CA GLU A 844 23.87 -29.50 33.31
C GLU A 844 25.03 -30.13 32.49
N ARG A 845 24.71 -30.70 31.32
CA ARG A 845 25.68 -31.26 30.36
C ARG A 845 26.04 -30.30 29.24
N SER A 846 25.49 -29.09 29.26
CA SER A 846 25.80 -28.07 28.26
C SER A 846 27.30 -27.76 28.28
N PRO A 847 27.97 -27.60 27.12
CA PRO A 847 29.39 -27.23 27.07
C PRO A 847 29.68 -25.86 27.71
N LEU A 848 28.64 -25.06 27.96
CA LEU A 848 28.76 -23.74 28.58
C LEU A 848 28.61 -23.78 30.11
N ASN A 849 28.17 -24.91 30.67
CA ASN A 849 27.83 -25.03 32.09
C ASN A 849 29.05 -24.96 33.02
N GLU A 850 30.23 -25.41 32.55
CA GLU A 850 31.48 -25.32 33.32
C GLU A 850 31.81 -23.88 33.75
N MET A 851 31.62 -22.92 32.83
CA MET A 851 31.83 -21.49 33.10
C MET A 851 30.62 -20.82 33.79
N GLY A 852 29.51 -21.55 33.90
CA GLY A 852 28.25 -21.16 34.51
C GLY A 852 27.39 -20.19 33.70
N TRP A 853 26.22 -19.92 34.29
CA TRP A 853 25.11 -19.20 33.70
C TRP A 853 24.67 -18.08 34.64
N TYR A 854 24.46 -16.90 34.07
CA TYR A 854 23.61 -15.92 34.72
C TYR A 854 22.15 -16.39 34.59
N ILE A 855 21.48 -16.53 35.72
CA ILE A 855 20.05 -16.84 35.82
C ILE A 855 19.31 -15.58 36.22
N TYR A 856 18.20 -15.27 35.53
CA TYR A 856 17.34 -14.13 35.83
C TYR A 856 15.95 -14.62 36.23
N GLY A 857 15.39 -14.05 37.29
CA GLY A 857 14.12 -14.53 37.83
C GLY A 857 13.70 -13.85 39.13
N ALA A 858 12.85 -14.54 39.87
CA ALA A 858 12.35 -14.18 41.19
C ALA A 858 11.88 -15.44 41.92
N LYS A 859 11.70 -15.37 43.24
CA LYS A 859 11.08 -16.47 43.99
C LYS A 859 9.58 -16.51 43.73
N ASP A 860 9.05 -17.72 43.64
CA ASP A 860 7.59 -17.95 43.66
C ASP A 860 7.03 -17.86 45.09
N ALA A 861 5.73 -18.06 45.24
CA ALA A 861 5.06 -18.04 46.55
C ALA A 861 5.55 -19.12 47.54
N THR A 862 6.28 -20.14 47.06
CA THR A 862 6.89 -21.18 47.92
C THR A 862 8.30 -20.80 48.39
N GLY A 863 8.83 -19.67 47.93
CA GLY A 863 10.18 -19.21 48.23
C GLY A 863 11.27 -19.83 47.34
N THR A 864 10.89 -20.60 46.31
CA THR A 864 11.84 -21.23 45.37
C THR A 864 12.17 -20.27 44.23
N PHE A 865 13.46 -20.09 43.89
CA PHE A 865 13.85 -19.21 42.79
C PHE A 865 13.49 -19.84 41.43
N VAL A 866 12.71 -19.14 40.63
CA VAL A 866 12.28 -19.61 39.30
C VAL A 866 13.09 -18.89 38.23
N VAL A 867 13.82 -19.66 37.44
CA VAL A 867 14.66 -19.16 36.35
C VAL A 867 13.81 -18.89 35.12
N GLN A 868 13.61 -17.60 34.83
CA GLN A 868 12.83 -17.11 33.70
C GLN A 868 13.71 -16.81 32.48
N SER A 869 14.98 -16.42 32.70
CA SER A 869 15.92 -16.11 31.62
C SER A 869 17.33 -16.64 31.91
N LEU A 870 18.07 -16.98 30.85
CA LEU A 870 19.43 -17.54 30.89
C LEU A 870 20.42 -16.67 30.09
N ALA A 871 21.65 -16.55 30.58
CA ALA A 871 22.74 -15.95 29.83
C ALA A 871 24.08 -16.66 30.12
N PRO A 872 24.79 -17.18 29.11
CA PRO A 872 26.04 -17.90 29.33
C PRO A 872 27.14 -16.92 29.76
N ARG A 873 27.75 -17.12 30.94
CA ARG A 873 28.73 -16.18 31.51
C ARG A 873 29.90 -15.94 30.55
N SER A 874 30.41 -17.00 29.93
CA SER A 874 31.54 -16.97 28.99
C SER A 874 31.32 -16.05 27.79
N LEU A 875 30.07 -15.79 27.37
CA LEU A 875 29.78 -14.90 26.23
C LEU A 875 30.05 -13.43 26.55
N PHE A 876 29.77 -12.98 27.78
CA PHE A 876 29.80 -11.56 28.14
C PHE A 876 31.15 -11.09 28.67
N ARG A 877 32.02 -12.02 29.07
CA ARG A 877 33.34 -11.69 29.61
C ARG A 877 34.17 -11.00 28.54
N LEU A 878 34.97 -10.02 28.95
CA LEU A 878 35.99 -9.40 28.09
C LEU A 878 37.22 -10.34 27.94
N GLN A 879 36.96 -11.60 27.57
CA GLN A 879 37.94 -12.65 27.33
C GLN A 879 37.55 -13.38 26.04
N PRO A 880 38.00 -12.90 24.87
CA PRO A 880 37.62 -13.48 23.60
C PRO A 880 38.35 -14.81 23.39
N ASP A 881 37.69 -15.77 22.76
CA ASP A 881 38.28 -17.05 22.32
C ASP A 881 39.44 -16.82 21.35
N ARG A 882 39.36 -15.73 20.57
CA ARG A 882 40.34 -15.37 19.55
C ARG A 882 40.40 -13.87 19.35
N VAL A 883 41.62 -13.36 19.12
CA VAL A 883 41.85 -12.00 18.62
C VAL A 883 42.32 -12.06 17.17
N VAL A 884 41.70 -11.27 16.30
CA VAL A 884 42.00 -11.19 14.87
C VAL A 884 42.44 -9.77 14.53
N PHE A 885 43.68 -9.62 14.04
CA PHE A 885 44.23 -8.33 13.65
C PHE A 885 44.19 -8.12 12.13
N GLY A 886 43.91 -6.88 11.74
CA GLY A 886 43.98 -6.37 10.37
C GLY A 886 42.64 -6.44 9.62
N ASN A 887 42.30 -5.35 8.93
CA ASN A 887 41.00 -5.15 8.27
C ASN A 887 40.54 -6.34 7.40
N LYS A 888 41.43 -6.91 6.59
CA LYS A 888 41.09 -8.03 5.69
C LYS A 888 40.75 -9.31 6.46
N ALA A 889 41.51 -9.64 7.50
CA ALA A 889 41.29 -10.85 8.28
C ALA A 889 40.03 -10.70 9.16
N SER A 890 39.88 -9.55 9.81
CA SER A 890 38.69 -9.19 10.60
C SER A 890 37.41 -9.26 9.76
N TYR A 891 37.40 -8.64 8.59
CA TYR A 891 36.23 -8.67 7.71
C TYR A 891 35.95 -10.07 7.13
N ARG A 892 36.98 -10.87 6.85
CA ARG A 892 36.80 -12.27 6.43
C ARG A 892 36.13 -13.09 7.53
N TYR A 893 36.54 -12.89 8.78
CA TYR A 893 35.91 -13.54 9.92
C TYR A 893 34.42 -13.19 10.01
N ILE A 894 34.09 -11.89 10.02
CA ILE A 894 32.70 -11.40 10.12
C ILE A 894 31.83 -11.88 8.95
N ARG A 895 32.33 -11.83 7.71
CA ARG A 895 31.52 -12.20 6.53
C ARG A 895 31.31 -13.71 6.41
N ARG A 896 32.30 -14.53 6.77
CA ARG A 896 32.32 -15.98 6.50
C ARG A 896 32.39 -16.84 7.75
N GLU A 897 33.46 -16.69 8.54
CA GLU A 897 33.78 -17.61 9.64
C GLU A 897 32.73 -17.53 10.77
N SER A 898 32.18 -16.33 11.03
CA SER A 898 31.15 -16.07 12.04
C SER A 898 29.83 -16.82 11.83
N TRP A 899 29.54 -17.29 10.61
CA TRP A 899 28.33 -18.04 10.28
C TRP A 899 28.63 -19.45 9.75
N ALA A 900 29.91 -19.83 9.67
CA ALA A 900 30.32 -21.15 9.21
C ALA A 900 29.83 -22.24 10.17
N ASN A 901 29.54 -23.41 9.62
CA ASN A 901 29.23 -24.65 10.33
C ASN A 901 28.19 -24.48 11.44
N ALA A 902 27.11 -23.73 11.18
CA ALA A 902 26.12 -23.41 12.20
C ALA A 902 25.56 -24.67 12.90
N VAL A 903 25.26 -25.72 12.13
CA VAL A 903 24.74 -26.98 12.66
C VAL A 903 25.74 -27.68 13.58
N GLU A 904 27.00 -27.82 13.16
CA GLU A 904 28.07 -28.41 13.98
C GLU A 904 28.36 -27.61 15.26
N ARG A 905 28.05 -26.31 15.26
CA ARG A 905 28.27 -25.39 16.39
C ARG A 905 27.08 -25.27 17.32
N LYS A 906 26.01 -26.05 17.12
CA LYS A 906 24.83 -26.07 18.00
C LYS A 906 25.22 -26.29 19.47
N GLY A 907 24.52 -25.61 20.39
CA GLY A 907 24.81 -25.61 21.83
C GLY A 907 26.03 -24.79 22.24
N ASN A 908 26.85 -24.30 21.29
CA ASN A 908 28.07 -23.56 21.57
C ASN A 908 27.91 -22.05 21.29
N ILE A 909 28.85 -21.28 21.84
CA ILE A 909 29.02 -19.85 21.57
C ILE A 909 30.39 -19.58 20.91
N SER A 910 30.59 -18.36 20.43
CA SER A 910 31.93 -17.84 20.15
C SER A 910 32.03 -16.34 20.45
N SER A 911 33.16 -15.92 21.01
CA SER A 911 33.48 -14.53 21.33
C SER A 911 34.81 -14.17 20.66
N VAL A 912 34.80 -13.29 19.66
CA VAL A 912 36.01 -12.96 18.88
C VAL A 912 36.21 -11.46 18.77
N LEU A 913 37.38 -10.99 19.20
CA LEU A 913 37.78 -9.59 19.07
C LEU A 913 38.50 -9.38 17.74
N CYS A 914 37.91 -8.58 16.86
CA CYS A 914 38.44 -8.19 15.58
C CYS A 914 38.88 -6.72 15.64
N SER A 915 40.16 -6.43 15.40
CA SER A 915 40.64 -5.05 15.31
C SER A 915 41.27 -4.76 13.97
N GLY A 916 40.94 -3.59 13.41
CA GLY A 916 41.63 -3.09 12.23
C GLY A 916 43.07 -2.66 12.49
N ARG A 917 43.36 -2.29 13.75
CA ARG A 917 44.68 -1.89 14.24
C ARG A 917 45.44 -3.12 14.73
N ARG A 918 46.77 -3.08 14.61
CA ARG A 918 47.64 -4.12 15.16
C ARG A 918 48.13 -3.67 16.53
N PHE A 919 48.02 -4.55 17.52
CA PHE A 919 48.52 -4.34 18.87
C PHE A 919 49.75 -5.21 19.11
N GLU A 920 50.55 -4.85 20.13
CA GLU A 920 51.73 -5.60 20.54
C GLU A 920 51.35 -6.98 21.10
N SER A 921 50.20 -7.08 21.78
CA SER A 921 49.67 -8.33 22.33
C SER A 921 48.14 -8.37 22.25
N ASN A 922 47.57 -9.59 22.40
CA ASN A 922 46.12 -9.77 22.53
C ASN A 922 45.57 -9.05 23.77
N GLN A 923 46.31 -9.05 24.88
CA GLN A 923 45.89 -8.42 26.14
C GLN A 923 45.73 -6.90 25.99
N THR A 924 46.68 -6.25 25.29
CA THR A 924 46.62 -4.81 25.03
C THR A 924 45.36 -4.42 24.24
N ALA A 925 44.93 -5.25 23.28
CA ALA A 925 43.71 -5.02 22.52
C ALA A 925 42.43 -5.20 23.37
N ILE A 926 42.47 -6.11 24.35
CA ILE A 926 41.36 -6.34 25.29
C ILE A 926 41.27 -5.19 26.29
N ASP A 927 42.41 -4.74 26.82
CA ASP A 927 42.49 -3.66 27.83
C ASP A 927 42.07 -2.28 27.29
N GLU A 928 41.97 -2.12 25.97
CA GLU A 928 41.32 -0.95 25.38
C GLU A 928 39.85 -0.83 25.76
N TRP A 929 39.17 -1.92 26.12
CA TRP A 929 37.78 -1.93 26.57
C TRP A 929 37.69 -1.74 28.08
N LYS A 930 37.24 -0.56 28.49
CA LYS A 930 37.20 -0.08 29.88
C LYS A 930 35.76 0.05 30.36
N ILE A 931 35.56 -0.02 31.67
CA ILE A 931 34.24 0.20 32.29
C ILE A 931 33.71 1.58 31.87
N GLY A 932 32.44 1.63 31.45
CA GLY A 932 31.78 2.81 30.91
C GLY A 932 31.90 2.97 29.38
N ASP A 933 32.76 2.19 28.71
CA ASP A 933 32.81 2.20 27.25
C ASP A 933 31.49 1.67 26.67
N ARG A 934 31.00 2.38 25.64
CA ARG A 934 29.82 2.01 24.87
C ARG A 934 30.23 1.57 23.47
N ALA A 935 29.55 0.54 22.97
CA ALA A 935 29.67 0.05 21.60
C ALA A 935 28.30 0.03 20.91
N LEU A 936 28.31 0.34 19.62
CA LEU A 936 27.14 0.14 18.77
C LEU A 936 26.97 -1.36 18.54
N LEU A 937 25.82 -1.92 18.93
CA LEU A 937 25.48 -3.31 18.63
C LEU A 937 24.75 -3.37 17.28
N LEU A 938 25.20 -4.28 16.41
CA LEU A 938 24.45 -4.77 15.26
C LEU A 938 24.03 -6.21 15.52
N HIS A 939 22.72 -6.43 15.64
CA HIS A 939 22.13 -7.73 15.90
C HIS A 939 21.61 -8.35 14.62
N VAL A 940 21.98 -9.61 14.35
CA VAL A 940 21.43 -10.42 13.27
C VAL A 940 21.14 -11.83 13.76
N TYR A 941 19.94 -12.36 13.48
CA TYR A 941 19.60 -13.75 13.75
C TYR A 941 19.26 -14.56 12.50
N GLY A 942 19.40 -15.87 12.60
CA GLY A 942 19.01 -16.88 11.61
C GLY A 942 17.72 -17.63 11.96
N GLY A 943 17.46 -18.70 11.20
CA GLY A 943 16.20 -19.45 11.24
C GLY A 943 16.26 -20.73 12.09
N ILE A 944 15.08 -21.31 12.32
CA ILE A 944 14.86 -22.58 13.01
C ILE A 944 14.65 -23.70 11.96
N GLY A 945 15.63 -24.60 11.84
CA GLY A 945 15.63 -25.76 10.96
C GLY A 945 15.36 -27.08 11.69
N GLY A 946 15.78 -28.20 11.10
CA GLY A 946 15.60 -29.55 11.65
C GLY A 946 14.25 -30.19 11.31
N ASN A 947 13.85 -31.19 12.10
CA ASN A 947 12.56 -31.89 12.00
C ASN A 947 11.40 -30.95 12.35
N LYS A 948 11.61 -30.06 13.33
CA LYS A 948 10.67 -29.04 13.79
C LYS A 948 11.01 -27.65 13.24
N LYS A 949 11.25 -27.56 11.92
CA LYS A 949 11.57 -26.29 11.26
C LYS A 949 10.39 -25.32 11.29
N GLU A 950 10.69 -24.03 11.38
CA GLU A 950 9.66 -23.00 11.31
C GLU A 950 9.09 -22.83 9.88
N PRO A 951 7.84 -22.40 9.70
CA PRO A 951 7.22 -22.26 8.38
C PRO A 951 7.99 -21.33 7.42
N SER A 952 8.60 -20.27 7.96
CA SER A 952 9.41 -19.30 7.18
C SER A 952 10.70 -19.91 6.63
N ALA A 953 11.15 -21.05 7.17
CA ALA A 953 12.30 -21.83 6.71
C ALA A 953 11.91 -22.96 5.73
N ALA A 954 10.68 -22.98 5.21
CA ALA A 954 10.23 -23.97 4.23
C ALA A 954 10.93 -23.84 2.86
N THR A 955 11.51 -22.68 2.57
CA THR A 955 12.30 -22.43 1.35
C THR A 955 13.79 -22.43 1.69
N PRO A 956 14.69 -22.67 0.72
CA PRO A 956 16.14 -22.64 0.98
C PRO A 956 16.68 -21.23 1.31
N ILE A 957 15.82 -20.21 1.31
CA ILE A 957 16.18 -18.81 1.56
C ILE A 957 15.56 -18.37 2.89
N PHE A 958 16.41 -18.02 3.85
CA PHE A 958 16.01 -17.40 5.11
C PHE A 958 16.66 -16.02 5.25
N PHE A 959 15.87 -14.96 5.34
CA PHE A 959 16.38 -13.59 5.35
C PHE A 959 16.96 -13.15 6.70
N GLY A 960 16.41 -13.63 7.81
CA GLY A 960 16.75 -13.20 9.16
C GLY A 960 16.12 -11.85 9.56
N HIS A 961 16.58 -11.31 10.68
CA HIS A 961 16.19 -10.01 11.21
C HIS A 961 17.43 -9.16 11.50
N PHE A 962 17.25 -7.85 11.55
CA PHE A 962 18.29 -6.87 11.85
C PHE A 962 17.79 -5.86 12.87
N ALA A 963 18.57 -5.63 13.93
CA ALA A 963 18.32 -4.56 14.88
C ALA A 963 19.62 -3.88 15.30
N TYR A 964 19.50 -2.66 15.82
CA TYR A 964 20.57 -1.99 16.53
C TYR A 964 20.41 -2.16 18.03
N GLY A 965 21.51 -1.98 18.74
CA GLY A 965 21.54 -1.98 20.20
C GLY A 965 22.68 -1.12 20.72
N VAL A 966 22.85 -1.17 22.03
CA VAL A 966 24.04 -0.67 22.71
C VAL A 966 24.57 -1.77 23.61
N ALA A 967 25.88 -1.97 23.57
CA ALA A 967 26.58 -2.75 24.59
C ALA A 967 27.45 -1.81 25.42
N THR A 968 27.39 -1.95 26.74
CA THR A 968 28.18 -1.17 27.68
C THR A 968 29.08 -2.10 28.47
N VAL A 969 30.36 -1.74 28.62
CA VAL A 969 31.26 -2.48 29.51
C VAL A 969 30.96 -2.08 30.95
N VAL A 970 30.53 -3.04 31.76
CA VAL A 970 30.18 -2.85 33.17
C VAL A 970 31.04 -3.71 34.08
N HIS A 971 31.10 -3.36 35.35
CA HIS A 971 31.64 -4.22 36.40
C HIS A 971 30.53 -5.10 36.95
N ASP A 972 30.74 -6.42 36.95
CA ASP A 972 29.82 -7.36 37.56
C ASP A 972 30.15 -7.56 39.05
N PRO A 973 29.25 -7.17 39.97
CA PRO A 973 29.51 -7.29 41.41
C PRO A 973 29.54 -8.74 41.90
N ILE A 974 28.93 -9.70 41.18
CA ILE A 974 28.93 -11.11 41.59
C ILE A 974 30.27 -11.77 41.25
N SER A 975 30.69 -11.69 39.98
CA SER A 975 31.95 -12.32 39.53
C SER A 975 33.21 -11.49 39.77
N ASP A 976 33.07 -10.18 40.02
CA ASP A 976 34.17 -9.21 40.09
C ASP A 976 35.01 -9.20 38.80
N GLU A 977 34.30 -9.12 37.68
CA GLU A 977 34.86 -9.11 36.32
C GLU A 977 34.23 -8.00 35.48
N ARG A 978 34.90 -7.62 34.39
CA ARG A 978 34.30 -6.77 33.36
C ARG A 978 33.45 -7.63 32.43
N ARG A 979 32.23 -7.19 32.15
CA ARG A 979 31.33 -7.85 31.19
C ARG A 979 30.59 -6.85 30.31
N PHE A 980 30.04 -7.34 29.20
CA PHE A 980 29.08 -6.58 28.42
C PHE A 980 27.69 -6.63 29.05
N GLU A 981 27.05 -5.47 29.16
CA GLU A 981 25.61 -5.30 29.39
C GLU A 981 24.99 -4.89 28.05
N ILE A 982 23.95 -5.61 27.60
CA ILE A 982 23.43 -5.47 26.22
C ILE A 982 21.95 -5.08 26.24
N GLN A 983 21.63 -4.01 25.51
CA GLN A 983 20.27 -3.55 25.23
C GLN A 983 20.02 -3.49 23.72
N TYR A 984 18.82 -3.88 23.32
CA TYR A 984 18.38 -3.92 21.93
C TYR A 984 17.31 -2.85 21.70
N TYR A 985 17.46 -2.08 20.63
CA TYR A 985 16.43 -1.17 20.14
C TYR A 985 15.68 -1.85 18.99
N GLN A 986 14.62 -2.58 19.35
CA GLN A 986 13.86 -3.39 18.41
C GLN A 986 12.84 -2.53 17.67
N VAL A 987 13.19 -2.13 16.45
CA VAL A 987 12.23 -1.66 15.46
C VAL A 987 11.56 -2.89 14.86
N TYR A 988 10.48 -3.35 15.51
CA TYR A 988 9.84 -4.63 15.19
C TYR A 988 8.35 -4.44 14.95
N THR A 989 7.82 -5.10 13.93
CA THR A 989 6.38 -5.05 13.65
C THR A 989 5.60 -5.89 14.66
N HIS A 990 4.30 -5.59 14.78
CA HIS A 990 3.36 -6.41 15.54
C HIS A 990 3.46 -7.87 15.12
N ASN A 991 3.44 -8.77 16.10
CA ASN A 991 3.72 -10.19 15.93
C ASN A 991 2.86 -11.03 16.87
N THR A 992 2.90 -12.34 16.69
CA THR A 992 2.13 -13.31 17.47
C THR A 992 2.71 -13.53 18.86
N ASP A 993 3.99 -13.25 19.09
CA ASP A 993 4.73 -13.62 20.32
C ASP A 993 4.61 -12.56 21.42
N GLY A 994 4.09 -11.38 21.09
CA GLY A 994 4.05 -10.24 22.02
C GLY A 994 5.44 -9.61 22.21
N LEU A 995 6.30 -9.67 21.18
CA LEU A 995 7.53 -8.89 21.19
C LEU A 995 7.20 -7.42 20.87
N THR A 996 7.46 -6.53 21.82
CA THR A 996 7.12 -5.11 21.68
C THR A 996 8.24 -4.32 21.00
N SER A 997 7.86 -3.36 20.14
CA SER A 997 8.82 -2.42 19.56
C SER A 997 9.28 -1.43 20.64
N GLY A 998 10.56 -1.40 20.95
CA GLY A 998 11.08 -0.63 22.08
C GLY A 998 12.53 -0.95 22.43
N THR A 999 12.91 -0.60 23.66
CA THR A 999 14.21 -0.98 24.22
C THR A 999 14.03 -2.24 25.05
N LEU A 1000 14.78 -3.30 24.74
CA LEU A 1000 14.72 -4.58 25.45
C LEU A 1000 16.09 -4.95 25.98
N HIS A 1001 16.15 -5.36 27.23
CA HIS A 1001 17.37 -5.92 27.82
C HIS A 1001 17.63 -7.35 27.32
N TRP A 1002 18.87 -7.83 27.41
CA TRP A 1002 19.22 -9.23 27.10
C TRP A 1002 18.26 -10.23 27.74
N SER A 1003 17.93 -10.03 29.02
CA SER A 1003 17.06 -10.97 29.75
C SER A 1003 15.68 -11.12 29.14
N ARG A 1004 15.18 -10.10 28.41
CA ARG A 1004 13.89 -10.16 27.72
C ARG A 1004 14.02 -10.66 26.28
N TYR A 1005 14.97 -10.10 25.52
CA TYR A 1005 15.02 -10.35 24.07
C TYR A 1005 15.72 -11.66 23.70
N MET A 1006 16.81 -11.99 24.38
CA MET A 1006 17.63 -13.16 24.09
C MET A 1006 17.40 -14.25 25.12
N GLY A 1007 17.57 -13.93 26.40
CA GLY A 1007 17.66 -14.91 27.48
C GLY A 1007 16.33 -15.48 27.97
N ASP A 1008 15.20 -14.80 27.73
CA ASP A 1008 13.88 -15.24 28.18
C ASP A 1008 13.56 -16.63 27.62
N ARG A 1009 13.22 -17.57 28.51
CA ARG A 1009 13.00 -18.97 28.13
C ARG A 1009 11.71 -19.17 27.34
N GLN A 1010 10.72 -18.29 27.51
CA GLN A 1010 9.44 -18.38 26.81
C GLN A 1010 9.36 -17.44 25.61
N PHE A 1011 9.90 -16.23 25.72
CA PHE A 1011 9.75 -15.15 24.74
C PHE A 1011 11.06 -14.79 24.01
N GLY A 1012 12.20 -15.34 24.44
CA GLY A 1012 13.52 -15.03 23.92
C GLY A 1012 14.01 -16.02 22.86
N TRP A 1013 15.15 -15.69 22.24
CA TRP A 1013 15.66 -16.41 21.06
C TRP A 1013 16.87 -17.32 21.29
N LEU A 1014 17.50 -17.29 22.48
CA LEU A 1014 18.77 -17.97 22.76
C LEU A 1014 18.75 -19.47 22.44
N GLY A 1015 17.65 -20.16 22.80
CA GLY A 1015 17.52 -21.61 22.67
C GLY A 1015 17.18 -22.09 21.26
N THR A 1016 16.61 -21.24 20.42
CA THR A 1016 16.01 -21.64 19.14
C THR A 1016 16.69 -21.07 17.91
N ARG A 1017 17.32 -19.90 17.99
CA ARG A 1017 17.91 -19.24 16.82
C ARG A 1017 19.43 -19.11 16.93
N PRO A 1018 20.18 -19.24 15.83
CA PRO A 1018 21.56 -18.77 15.79
C PRO A 1018 21.58 -17.24 15.69
N VAL A 1019 22.41 -16.59 16.50
CA VAL A 1019 22.54 -15.13 16.57
C VAL A 1019 23.98 -14.71 16.42
N CYS A 1020 24.20 -13.58 15.76
CA CYS A 1020 25.47 -12.88 15.70
C CYS A 1020 25.27 -11.41 16.09
N ASP A 1021 25.79 -11.06 17.25
CA ASP A 1021 25.83 -9.71 17.80
C ASP A 1021 27.22 -9.12 17.58
N ILE A 1022 27.30 -8.01 16.85
CA ILE A 1022 28.56 -7.35 16.52
C ILE A 1022 28.64 -6.01 17.26
N LEU A 1023 29.57 -5.91 18.20
CA LEU A 1023 29.80 -4.74 19.03
C LEU A 1023 30.91 -3.88 18.43
N VAL A 1024 30.57 -2.70 17.92
CA VAL A 1024 31.52 -1.78 17.28
C VAL A 1024 31.88 -0.66 18.26
N LYS A 1025 33.11 -0.69 18.77
CA LYS A 1025 33.73 0.43 19.48
C LYS A 1025 34.51 1.29 18.48
N PHE A 1026 34.08 2.53 18.36
CA PHE A 1026 34.70 3.50 17.47
C PHE A 1026 34.50 4.89 18.03
N ASP A 1027 35.50 5.41 18.75
CA ASP A 1027 35.43 6.67 19.50
C ASP A 1027 34.85 7.87 18.72
N PRO A 1028 35.09 8.06 17.41
CA PRO A 1028 34.43 9.12 16.64
C PRO A 1028 32.90 9.00 16.54
N PHE A 1029 32.33 7.81 16.78
CA PHE A 1029 30.89 7.55 16.75
C PHE A 1029 30.33 7.28 18.15
N THR A 1030 31.02 6.48 18.97
CA THR A 1030 30.56 6.05 20.30
C THR A 1030 30.91 7.06 21.41
N GLY A 1031 31.93 7.89 21.19
CA GLY A 1031 32.32 8.97 22.09
C GLY A 1031 31.57 10.28 21.84
N SER A 1032 31.92 11.32 22.60
CA SER A 1032 31.36 12.66 22.47
C SER A 1032 32.34 13.67 21.87
N PHE A 1033 31.78 14.68 21.23
CA PHE A 1033 32.44 15.91 20.79
C PHE A 1033 32.00 17.05 21.71
N ASP A 1034 32.93 17.90 22.09
CA ASP A 1034 32.62 19.14 22.80
C ASP A 1034 32.56 20.28 21.78
N ILE A 1035 31.35 20.77 21.53
CA ILE A 1035 31.08 21.86 20.60
C ILE A 1035 30.55 23.04 21.42
N ASN A 1036 31.44 23.99 21.73
CA ASN A 1036 31.15 25.20 22.50
C ASN A 1036 30.54 24.92 23.89
N GLY A 1037 31.04 23.92 24.62
CA GLY A 1037 30.57 23.55 25.96
C GLY A 1037 29.36 22.59 25.94
N ASN A 1038 28.90 22.16 24.76
CA ASN A 1038 27.84 21.16 24.62
C ASN A 1038 28.45 19.82 24.16
N HIS A 1039 28.25 18.78 24.97
CA HIS A 1039 28.64 17.42 24.59
C HIS A 1039 27.63 16.82 23.58
N ARG A 1040 28.12 16.42 22.41
CA ARG A 1040 27.35 15.80 21.33
C ARG A 1040 27.93 14.45 20.96
N SER A 1041 27.11 13.41 20.97
CA SER A 1041 27.50 12.05 20.58
C SER A 1041 26.63 11.58 19.39
N PRO A 1042 27.24 11.09 18.29
CA PRO A 1042 26.51 10.44 17.20
C PRO A 1042 25.67 9.26 17.69
N LEU A 1043 26.22 8.43 18.58
CA LEU A 1043 25.51 7.29 19.15
C LEU A 1043 24.26 7.74 19.92
N ASP A 1044 24.34 8.80 20.73
CA ASP A 1044 23.17 9.33 21.46
C ASP A 1044 22.12 9.90 20.51
N GLY A 1045 22.58 10.54 19.41
CA GLY A 1045 21.70 10.99 18.34
C GLY A 1045 20.98 9.83 17.66
N MET A 1046 21.68 8.71 17.42
CA MET A 1046 21.11 7.50 16.84
C MET A 1046 20.11 6.83 17.79
N ILE A 1047 20.45 6.71 19.07
CA ILE A 1047 19.57 6.16 20.11
C ILE A 1047 18.25 6.93 20.13
N ARG A 1048 18.27 8.28 20.17
CA ARG A 1048 17.04 9.09 20.15
C ARG A 1048 16.18 8.85 18.91
N GLN A 1049 16.81 8.64 17.75
CA GLN A 1049 16.07 8.32 16.51
C GLN A 1049 15.45 6.91 16.57
N LEU A 1050 16.15 5.94 17.16
CA LEU A 1050 15.60 4.59 17.39
C LEU A 1050 14.46 4.61 18.41
N GLU A 1051 14.60 5.33 19.52
CA GLU A 1051 13.55 5.54 20.53
C GLU A 1051 12.30 6.18 19.90
N ALA A 1052 12.49 7.17 19.02
CA ALA A 1052 11.38 7.75 18.26
C ALA A 1052 10.74 6.74 17.31
N MET A 1053 11.55 6.01 16.54
CA MET A 1053 11.07 5.03 15.55
C MET A 1053 10.28 3.90 16.23
N THR A 1054 10.78 3.37 17.35
CA THR A 1054 10.10 2.29 18.08
C THR A 1054 8.74 2.75 18.63
N ALA A 1055 8.64 3.95 19.20
CA ALA A 1055 7.36 4.52 19.64
C ALA A 1055 6.35 4.65 18.50
N ARG A 1056 6.79 5.10 17.33
CA ARG A 1056 5.96 5.20 16.12
C ARG A 1056 5.51 3.84 15.60
N TYR A 1057 6.40 2.85 15.61
CA TYR A 1057 6.11 1.47 15.21
C TYR A 1057 5.03 0.83 16.10
N ARG A 1058 5.05 1.11 17.42
CA ARG A 1058 4.06 0.59 18.37
C ARG A 1058 2.62 0.98 18.02
N ILE A 1059 2.40 2.16 17.43
CA ILE A 1059 1.04 2.64 17.09
C ILE A 1059 0.81 2.84 15.58
N GLY A 1060 1.78 2.47 14.73
CA GLY A 1060 1.71 2.65 13.29
C GLY A 1060 1.45 4.10 12.87
N ASP A 1061 2.12 5.08 13.47
CA ASP A 1061 1.84 6.52 13.27
C ASP A 1061 0.36 6.89 13.43
N GLY A 1062 -0.32 6.23 14.39
CA GLY A 1062 -1.74 6.44 14.66
C GLY A 1062 -2.67 5.49 13.91
N THR A 1063 -2.17 4.65 13.00
CA THR A 1063 -3.01 3.68 12.25
C THR A 1063 -3.20 2.34 12.97
N GLY A 1064 -2.63 2.16 14.16
CA GLY A 1064 -2.77 0.97 15.00
C GLY A 1064 -1.84 -0.20 14.64
N ALA A 1065 -1.14 -0.16 13.50
CA ALA A 1065 -0.25 -1.24 13.10
C ALA A 1065 0.86 -0.80 12.13
N THR A 1066 1.97 -1.54 12.16
CA THR A 1066 3.05 -1.45 11.19
C THR A 1066 3.27 -2.82 10.56
N TYR A 1067 3.43 -2.88 9.24
CA TYR A 1067 3.56 -4.12 8.46
C TYR A 1067 4.84 -4.11 7.63
N VAL A 1068 5.45 -5.29 7.44
CA VAL A 1068 6.65 -5.46 6.62
C VAL A 1068 6.30 -5.54 5.13
N GLY A 1069 7.01 -4.77 4.30
CA GLY A 1069 7.00 -4.87 2.84
C GLY A 1069 8.40 -4.67 2.21
N PRO A 1070 8.57 -4.87 0.90
CA PRO A 1070 9.81 -4.69 0.13
C PRO A 1070 10.23 -3.22 0.05
N ALA A 1071 9.33 -2.30 0.37
CA ALA A 1071 9.66 -0.90 0.54
C ALA A 1071 9.85 -0.54 2.02
N ASN A 1072 9.10 -1.09 2.96
CA ASN A 1072 9.20 -0.69 4.37
C ASN A 1072 9.51 -1.94 5.20
N ASN A 1073 10.76 -2.10 5.61
CA ASN A 1073 11.14 -3.19 6.51
C ASN A 1073 12.01 -2.70 7.66
N CYS A 1074 12.01 -3.48 8.74
CA CYS A 1074 12.70 -3.17 9.98
C CYS A 1074 14.18 -2.83 9.79
N ALA A 1075 14.87 -3.54 8.87
CA ALA A 1075 16.28 -3.31 8.60
C ALA A 1075 16.51 -1.94 7.93
N GLN A 1076 15.69 -1.55 6.96
CA GLN A 1076 15.79 -0.26 6.29
C GLN A 1076 15.54 0.90 7.25
N ASP A 1077 14.49 0.78 8.07
CA ASP A 1077 14.08 1.84 8.99
C ASP A 1077 15.06 1.96 10.17
N ALA A 1078 15.59 0.86 10.68
CA ALA A 1078 16.66 0.88 11.67
C ALA A 1078 17.93 1.56 11.12
N ASN A 1079 18.32 1.24 9.88
CA ASN A 1079 19.48 1.85 9.21
C ASN A 1079 19.34 3.36 8.98
N GLN A 1080 18.12 3.87 8.89
CA GLN A 1080 17.89 5.31 8.77
C GLN A 1080 18.39 6.08 10.01
N ALA A 1081 18.26 5.51 11.21
CA ALA A 1081 18.73 6.15 12.44
C ALA A 1081 20.25 6.40 12.41
N LEU A 1082 21.02 5.46 11.84
CA LEU A 1082 22.47 5.61 11.64
C LEU A 1082 22.78 6.79 10.70
N PHE A 1083 22.13 6.88 9.54
CA PHE A 1083 22.36 7.98 8.60
C PHE A 1083 21.91 9.33 9.15
N ALA A 1084 20.76 9.37 9.83
CA ALA A 1084 20.21 10.59 10.40
C ALA A 1084 21.12 11.18 11.49
N SER A 1085 21.67 10.35 12.37
CA SER A 1085 22.56 10.78 13.45
C SER A 1085 23.85 11.43 12.92
N ILE A 1086 24.52 10.78 11.97
CA ILE A 1086 25.77 11.28 11.37
C ILE A 1086 25.52 12.58 10.60
N ARG A 1087 24.42 12.66 9.84
CA ARG A 1087 24.05 13.86 9.07
C ARG A 1087 23.68 15.03 9.98
N SER A 1088 22.91 14.78 11.04
CA SER A 1088 22.50 15.82 11.99
C SER A 1088 23.72 16.48 12.63
N LEU A 1089 24.65 15.68 13.15
CA LEU A 1089 25.90 16.19 13.72
C LEU A 1089 26.73 16.93 12.67
N SER A 1090 26.87 16.37 11.47
CA SER A 1090 27.62 17.02 10.38
C SER A 1090 27.01 18.37 10.00
N HIS A 1091 25.68 18.49 9.99
CA HIS A 1091 24.98 19.74 9.68
C HIS A 1091 25.12 20.78 10.81
N GLU A 1092 24.99 20.38 12.08
CA GLU A 1092 25.20 21.26 13.26
C GLU A 1092 26.64 21.82 13.30
N ILE A 1093 27.61 20.99 12.90
CA ILE A 1093 29.01 21.38 12.78
C ILE A 1093 29.23 22.30 11.55
N ALA A 1094 28.58 22.03 10.41
CA ALA A 1094 28.78 22.76 9.15
C ALA A 1094 28.05 24.11 9.05
N THR A 1095 26.87 24.27 9.69
CA THR A 1095 26.13 25.56 9.70
C THR A 1095 26.88 26.69 10.41
N ASN A 1096 27.96 26.35 11.12
CA ASN A 1096 28.89 27.29 11.75
C ASN A 1096 30.24 27.36 11.00
N GLN A 1097 30.22 27.38 9.67
CA GLN A 1097 31.41 27.24 8.80
C GLN A 1097 32.64 28.08 9.19
N PHE A 1098 32.45 29.32 9.65
CA PHE A 1098 33.52 30.19 10.14
C PHE A 1098 34.08 29.77 11.51
N ARG A 1099 33.23 29.28 12.42
CA ARG A 1099 33.64 28.75 13.73
C ARG A 1099 34.19 27.34 13.63
N LEU A 1100 33.82 26.57 12.60
CA LEU A 1100 34.29 25.21 12.40
C LEU A 1100 35.80 25.16 12.18
N GLN A 1101 36.34 26.01 11.29
CA GLN A 1101 37.78 26.07 11.07
C GLN A 1101 38.54 26.47 12.34
N THR A 1102 38.01 27.44 13.08
CA THR A 1102 38.56 27.86 14.37
C THR A 1102 38.50 26.72 15.40
N TRP A 1103 37.37 26.04 15.54
CA TRP A 1103 37.20 24.91 16.48
C TRP A 1103 38.11 23.73 16.13
N LEU A 1104 38.22 23.36 14.84
CA LEU A 1104 39.14 22.32 14.37
C LEU A 1104 40.60 22.68 14.65
N SER A 1105 40.97 23.96 14.49
CA SER A 1105 42.33 24.43 14.81
C SER A 1105 42.64 24.45 16.31
N GLN A 1106 41.63 24.73 17.15
CA GLN A 1106 41.76 24.78 18.61
C GLN A 1106 41.63 23.40 19.27
N ASN A 1107 41.05 22.41 18.59
CA ASN A 1107 40.81 21.05 19.10
C ASN A 1107 41.31 19.98 18.12
N PRO A 1108 42.64 19.82 17.94
CA PRO A 1108 43.22 18.93 16.93
C PRO A 1108 42.79 17.46 17.10
N ASP A 1109 42.65 16.98 18.33
CA ASP A 1109 42.20 15.60 18.60
C ASP A 1109 40.73 15.39 18.20
N GLN A 1110 39.87 16.40 18.40
CA GLN A 1110 38.47 16.34 17.95
C GLN A 1110 38.34 16.46 16.43
N ALA A 1111 39.24 17.23 15.80
CA ALA A 1111 39.30 17.37 14.36
C ALA A 1111 39.61 16.04 13.67
N GLY A 1112 40.61 15.30 14.17
CA GLY A 1112 40.94 13.97 13.65
C GLY A 1112 39.77 12.98 13.74
N ARG A 1113 39.09 12.94 14.89
CA ARG A 1113 37.88 12.11 15.08
C ARG A 1113 36.75 12.52 14.13
N TYR A 1114 36.51 13.82 13.97
CA TYR A 1114 35.47 14.31 13.07
C TYR A 1114 35.73 13.92 11.60
N GLN A 1115 36.98 14.01 11.13
CA GLN A 1115 37.35 13.56 9.78
C GLN A 1115 37.10 12.06 9.58
N GLN A 1116 37.43 11.24 10.57
CA GLN A 1116 37.15 9.79 10.55
C GLN A 1116 35.64 9.51 10.48
N LEU A 1117 34.82 10.25 11.23
CA LEU A 1117 33.36 10.12 11.18
C LEU A 1117 32.80 10.46 9.78
N ILE A 1118 33.30 11.52 9.14
CA ILE A 1118 32.91 11.87 7.75
C ILE A 1118 33.36 10.78 6.75
N ALA A 1119 34.53 10.18 6.95
CA ALA A 1119 34.98 9.07 6.11
C ALA A 1119 34.06 7.84 6.22
N VAL A 1120 33.61 7.49 7.43
CA VAL A 1120 32.58 6.45 7.65
C VAL A 1120 31.29 6.84 6.93
N ASN A 1121 30.81 8.07 7.08
CA ASN A 1121 29.58 8.55 6.43
C ASN A 1121 29.62 8.36 4.90
N ASN A 1122 30.70 8.83 4.27
CA ASN A 1122 30.88 8.74 2.81
C ASN A 1122 30.93 7.27 2.36
N ARG A 1123 31.58 6.41 3.15
CA ARG A 1123 31.66 4.98 2.88
C ARG A 1123 30.30 4.30 2.97
N LEU A 1124 29.54 4.56 4.03
CA LEU A 1124 28.19 4.02 4.23
C LEU A 1124 27.26 4.44 3.08
N ASN A 1125 27.27 5.72 2.70
CA ASN A 1125 26.48 6.23 1.58
C ASN A 1125 26.83 5.51 0.27
N SER A 1126 28.12 5.33 -0.03
CA SER A 1126 28.56 4.65 -1.26
C SER A 1126 28.16 3.16 -1.33
N GLN A 1127 28.11 2.47 -0.18
CA GLN A 1127 27.86 1.03 -0.13
C GLN A 1127 26.38 0.67 -0.03
N LEU A 1128 25.63 1.42 0.78
CA LEU A 1128 24.24 1.12 1.13
C LEU A 1128 23.23 1.89 0.26
N GLN A 1129 23.63 2.97 -0.42
CA GLN A 1129 22.77 3.78 -1.29
C GLN A 1129 23.40 4.05 -2.69
N PRO A 1130 23.74 3.01 -3.48
CA PRO A 1130 24.54 3.16 -4.71
C PRO A 1130 23.87 3.95 -5.84
N PHE A 1131 22.53 4.09 -5.85
CA PHE A 1131 21.78 4.79 -6.92
C PHE A 1131 21.22 6.16 -6.52
N GLY A 1132 21.59 6.67 -5.33
CA GLY A 1132 21.38 8.07 -4.95
C GLY A 1132 20.01 8.44 -4.33
N SER A 1133 20.12 9.51 -3.52
CA SER A 1133 19.18 10.22 -2.62
C SER A 1133 18.38 9.39 -1.60
N PRO A 1134 18.42 9.77 -0.30
CA PRO A 1134 17.40 9.33 0.65
C PRO A 1134 16.02 9.73 0.12
N ARG A 1135 15.02 8.91 0.43
CA ARG A 1135 13.64 9.18 0.03
C ARG A 1135 13.25 10.61 0.45
N ARG A 1136 12.53 11.32 -0.42
CA ARG A 1136 12.12 12.73 -0.22
C ARG A 1136 11.11 12.91 0.91
N ASP A 1137 10.31 11.88 1.19
CA ASP A 1137 9.33 11.82 2.30
C ASP A 1137 9.98 11.92 3.70
N TRP A 1138 11.28 11.63 3.82
CA TRP A 1138 12.03 11.76 5.06
C TRP A 1138 12.48 13.20 5.40
N GLN A 1139 12.50 14.11 4.41
CA GLN A 1139 12.79 15.52 4.68
C GLN A 1139 11.58 16.24 5.30
N THR A 1140 10.37 15.71 5.10
CA THR A 1140 9.11 16.34 5.51
C THR A 1140 8.48 15.73 6.76
N ASN A 1141 9.10 14.69 7.35
CA ASN A 1141 8.55 13.94 8.50
C ASN A 1141 7.17 13.29 8.23
N GLU A 1142 6.77 13.18 6.96
CA GLU A 1142 5.49 12.60 6.54
C GLU A 1142 5.66 11.10 6.30
N PHE A 1143 5.66 10.29 7.36
CA PHE A 1143 5.44 8.85 7.20
C PHE A 1143 3.95 8.55 7.34
N LYS A 1144 3.50 7.58 6.54
CA LYS A 1144 2.31 6.79 6.80
C LYS A 1144 2.78 5.36 7.05
N LEU A 1145 3.39 5.11 8.21
CA LEU A 1145 3.63 3.73 8.70
C LEU A 1145 2.24 3.07 8.78
N GLY A 1146 2.03 1.98 8.05
CA GLY A 1146 0.70 1.38 7.86
C GLY A 1146 0.24 1.27 6.40
N THR A 1147 1.01 1.79 5.43
CA THR A 1147 0.78 1.48 4.01
C THR A 1147 1.37 0.12 3.66
N THR A 1148 0.53 -0.78 3.16
CA THR A 1148 0.93 -2.10 2.70
C THR A 1148 1.59 -1.99 1.32
N LEU A 1149 2.35 -3.01 0.94
CA LEU A 1149 2.89 -3.23 -0.41
C LEU A 1149 1.85 -2.96 -1.51
N GLU A 1150 0.60 -3.30 -1.21
CA GLU A 1150 -0.55 -3.28 -2.10
C GLU A 1150 -1.06 -1.85 -2.41
N ASP A 1151 -0.60 -0.83 -1.67
CA ASP A 1151 -1.11 0.54 -1.80
C ASP A 1151 -0.39 1.37 -2.89
N ASP A 1152 0.89 1.10 -3.17
CA ASP A 1152 1.65 1.71 -4.29
C ASP A 1152 2.76 0.77 -4.81
N PRO A 1153 2.40 -0.34 -5.48
CA PRO A 1153 3.32 -1.46 -5.76
C PRO A 1153 4.49 -1.10 -6.68
N LEU A 1154 4.30 -0.19 -7.65
CA LEU A 1154 5.38 0.20 -8.57
C LEU A 1154 6.40 1.12 -7.90
N ARG A 1155 5.94 2.13 -7.14
CA ARG A 1155 6.84 3.01 -6.37
C ARG A 1155 7.60 2.20 -5.31
N ASN A 1156 6.89 1.33 -4.61
CA ASN A 1156 7.48 0.48 -3.57
C ASN A 1156 8.50 -0.53 -4.13
N LEU A 1157 8.24 -1.11 -5.30
CA LEU A 1157 9.20 -1.96 -6.01
C LEU A 1157 10.46 -1.18 -6.43
N TRP A 1158 10.32 0.01 -7.00
CA TRP A 1158 11.46 0.86 -7.38
C TRP A 1158 12.31 1.27 -6.19
N ILE A 1159 11.68 1.60 -5.06
CA ILE A 1159 12.41 1.95 -3.84
C ILE A 1159 13.12 0.73 -3.24
N GLY A 1160 12.45 -0.44 -3.22
CA GLY A 1160 13.06 -1.70 -2.81
C GLY A 1160 14.28 -2.08 -3.67
N LEU A 1161 14.20 -1.88 -4.98
CA LEU A 1161 15.32 -2.09 -5.91
C LEU A 1161 16.48 -1.10 -5.69
N GLY A 1162 16.18 0.17 -5.41
CA GLY A 1162 17.19 1.22 -5.15
C GLY A 1162 17.98 1.04 -3.84
N SER A 1163 17.44 0.26 -2.90
CA SER A 1163 18.00 0.04 -1.56
C SER A 1163 18.18 -1.45 -1.22
N TRP A 1164 18.31 -2.31 -2.24
CA TRP A 1164 18.32 -3.76 -2.08
C TRP A 1164 19.41 -4.31 -1.12
N ARG A 1165 20.49 -3.55 -0.89
CA ARG A 1165 21.55 -3.93 0.06
C ARG A 1165 21.17 -3.75 1.53
N THR A 1166 20.22 -2.84 1.83
CA THR A 1166 19.64 -2.69 3.16
C THR A 1166 18.42 -3.58 3.37
N LEU A 1167 17.88 -4.21 2.31
CA LEU A 1167 16.82 -5.22 2.41
C LEU A 1167 17.28 -6.54 3.02
N LEU A 1168 18.58 -6.87 2.93
CA LEU A 1168 19.15 -8.13 3.42
C LEU A 1168 19.83 -7.89 4.78
N PRO A 1169 19.25 -8.36 5.91
CA PRO A 1169 19.75 -8.14 7.27
C PRO A 1169 21.26 -8.37 7.44
N ARG A 1170 21.72 -9.56 7.06
CA ARG A 1170 23.14 -9.94 7.19
C ARG A 1170 24.05 -9.08 6.32
N LYS A 1171 23.64 -8.79 5.08
CA LYS A 1171 24.44 -7.98 4.15
C LYS A 1171 24.58 -6.54 4.62
N ALA A 1172 23.52 -5.97 5.19
CA ALA A 1172 23.54 -4.62 5.77
C ALA A 1172 24.53 -4.57 6.93
N SER A 1173 24.44 -5.52 7.88
CA SER A 1173 25.36 -5.65 9.00
C SER A 1173 26.83 -5.75 8.54
N ASP A 1174 27.12 -6.67 7.61
CA ASP A 1174 28.47 -6.87 7.06
C ASP A 1174 29.04 -5.58 6.44
N ALA A 1175 28.22 -4.84 5.69
CA ALA A 1175 28.65 -3.60 5.02
C ALA A 1175 28.95 -2.48 6.02
N ILE A 1176 28.13 -2.35 7.06
CA ILE A 1176 28.31 -1.32 8.10
C ILE A 1176 29.57 -1.59 8.89
N VAL A 1177 29.74 -2.80 9.40
CA VAL A 1177 30.91 -3.19 10.18
C VAL A 1177 32.18 -3.01 9.36
N LYS A 1178 32.14 -3.33 8.06
CA LYS A 1178 33.27 -3.07 7.15
C LYS A 1178 33.62 -1.58 7.07
N ALA A 1179 32.64 -0.68 7.01
CA ALA A 1179 32.89 0.76 6.95
C ALA A 1179 33.60 1.27 8.21
N PHE A 1180 33.22 0.76 9.39
CA PHE A 1180 33.88 1.08 10.65
C PHE A 1180 35.28 0.46 10.76
N LEU A 1181 35.46 -0.81 10.39
CA LEU A 1181 36.77 -1.47 10.36
C LEU A 1181 37.76 -0.77 9.41
N ASP A 1182 37.29 -0.33 8.24
CA ASP A 1182 38.12 0.42 7.28
C ASP A 1182 38.69 1.73 7.90
N GLN A 1183 38.07 2.27 8.97
CA GLN A 1183 38.52 3.45 9.74
C GLN A 1183 39.20 3.10 11.08
N GLY A 1184 39.51 1.82 11.31
CA GLY A 1184 40.26 1.36 12.48
C GLY A 1184 39.43 1.16 13.74
N ALA A 1185 38.14 0.86 13.61
CA ALA A 1185 37.29 0.44 14.73
C ALA A 1185 37.75 -0.88 15.36
N SER A 1186 37.43 -1.06 16.63
CA SER A 1186 37.58 -2.30 17.39
C SER A 1186 36.21 -2.98 17.47
N VAL A 1187 36.12 -4.24 17.05
CA VAL A 1187 34.85 -4.93 16.83
C VAL A 1187 34.83 -6.26 17.58
N TRP A 1188 33.90 -6.42 18.52
CA TRP A 1188 33.70 -7.68 19.22
C TRP A 1188 32.53 -8.46 18.59
N VAL A 1189 32.74 -9.71 18.21
CA VAL A 1189 31.72 -10.55 17.59
C VAL A 1189 31.30 -11.63 18.58
N LEU A 1190 30.04 -11.58 19.00
CA LEU A 1190 29.41 -12.53 19.90
C LEU A 1190 28.45 -13.40 19.09
N ARG A 1191 28.63 -14.71 19.11
CA ARG A 1191 27.78 -15.66 18.40
C ARG A 1191 27.18 -16.65 19.38
N THR A 1192 25.90 -16.93 19.23
CA THR A 1192 25.21 -18.04 19.88
C THR A 1192 24.60 -18.94 18.81
N ASN A 1193 24.60 -20.26 19.03
CA ASN A 1193 23.94 -21.20 18.12
C ASN A 1193 23.04 -22.13 18.94
N GLN A 1194 21.79 -21.73 19.21
CA GLN A 1194 20.83 -22.56 19.97
C GLN A 1194 21.43 -23.07 21.29
N ALA A 1195 21.70 -22.14 22.22
CA ALA A 1195 22.37 -22.43 23.48
C ALA A 1195 21.37 -22.58 24.64
N GLY A 1196 21.77 -23.33 25.67
CA GLY A 1196 20.91 -23.70 26.81
C GLY A 1196 20.89 -25.22 26.97
N GLY A 1197 19.71 -25.78 27.23
CA GLY A 1197 19.47 -27.21 27.08
C GLY A 1197 19.48 -27.67 25.62
N TYR A 1198 19.58 -28.98 25.40
CA TYR A 1198 19.71 -29.58 24.08
C TYR A 1198 18.38 -30.13 23.56
N ASP A 1199 17.91 -29.61 22.42
CA ASP A 1199 16.77 -30.16 21.67
C ASP A 1199 17.26 -30.76 20.35
N PRO A 1200 17.26 -32.09 20.14
CA PRO A 1200 17.74 -32.72 18.91
C PRO A 1200 16.87 -32.46 17.68
N GLU A 1201 15.63 -31.98 17.83
CA GLU A 1201 14.66 -31.87 16.74
C GLU A 1201 14.77 -30.58 15.91
N ILE A 1202 15.56 -29.60 16.38
CA ILE A 1202 15.80 -28.32 15.70
C ILE A 1202 17.26 -28.19 15.24
N GLU A 1203 17.52 -27.39 14.22
CA GLU A 1203 18.88 -27.09 13.76
C GLU A 1203 19.02 -25.60 13.41
N PRO A 1204 20.19 -24.97 13.61
CA PRO A 1204 20.36 -23.56 13.31
C PRO A 1204 20.53 -23.33 11.80
N ILE A 1205 19.75 -22.40 11.24
CA ILE A 1205 19.87 -21.96 9.85
C ILE A 1205 20.53 -20.58 9.80
N ALA A 1206 21.66 -20.45 9.10
CA ALA A 1206 22.29 -19.14 8.92
C ALA A 1206 21.45 -18.24 7.97
N PRO A 1207 21.36 -16.92 8.25
CA PRO A 1207 20.66 -16.02 7.35
C PRO A 1207 21.43 -15.83 6.04
N MET A 1208 20.67 -15.67 4.96
CA MET A 1208 21.19 -15.53 3.60
C MET A 1208 22.01 -14.24 3.45
N THR A 1209 23.13 -14.34 2.73
CA THR A 1209 23.91 -13.20 2.23
C THR A 1209 24.39 -13.50 0.81
N LEU A 1210 24.64 -12.45 0.01
CA LEU A 1210 25.01 -12.54 -1.42
C LEU A 1210 26.51 -12.40 -1.68
#